data_AF-A0A508BEJ8-F1
#
_entry.id   AF-A0A508BEJ8-F1
#
_cell.length_a   1.000
_cell.length_b   1.000
_cell.length_c   1.000
_cell.angle_alpha   90.00
_cell.angle_beta   90.00
_cell.angle_gamma   90.00
#
_symmetry.space_group_name_H-M   'P 1'
#
loop_
_entity.id
_entity.type
_entity.pdbx_description
1 polymer ?
#
loop_
_entity_poly.entity_id
_entity_poly.type
_entity_poly.pdbx_seq_one_letter_code
_entity_poly.pdbx_strand_id
1 'polypeptide(L)'
;MKDSGREPGRKDSGKPGKAGKNDRNKRDRKLRDTLGNPFLWLVPFLLVVILGWAVFSSMFGYRTIDTSDGLTLLRDKPDTIKSITVVDGNQRVELDLTTTYVQPKKKGIESRPVGKKVEFSYTDAQAEQVDRLVQAAAPKEGFNSVVPTTSWWSSLIQLLVPALLLGGFMWWMLSRMGGGRGGAMGFGRSKAKVGSKEMPDVTFDDVAGEDEAVEELEEIREFLSEPEKFRAVGAKIPKGVLLYGPPGTGKTLLAKAVAGEAGVPFFSMAASEFVEMFVGVGASRVRDLFDQAKENAPAIIFVDEIDAVGRHRGSGTGGGHDEREQTLNQLLVEMDGFDANTNVILIAATNRPDVLDPALLRPGRFDRQVSVEAPDMAGRAAILKVHAQGKPLNDDVDLDLVAKRTPGFTGADLANVLNEAALLTARSNAHLIDNRALDEAIDRVIAGPQKHSRVMREHEKRVTAYHEAGHALCAAAGAYSDPVTKVTILPRGRALGYTQVMPQDDKYSTTRNELLDQLVYAMGGRAAEEIIFRDPTTGASNDIEKATATARKMVTDYGMTSAVGAVKLGTTESETVLGLNATSRDFSEQVAATVDTEVRSLLDAAHREAWEILTRNRAVLDQLAEELLSRETLLEKDLERIFEGVVKQPERPLWRSDESLPVVEAAPASDQAGGESDDSHGAGDFWGYNH
;
A
#
# COMPACT_ATOMS: atom_id res chain seq x y z
N MET A 1 -45.05 24.10 -51.04
CA MET A 1 -43.98 23.15 -50.69
C MET A 1 -42.68 23.75 -51.18
N LYS A 2 -41.81 24.15 -50.23
CA LYS A 2 -40.60 24.95 -50.49
C LYS A 2 -39.39 24.15 -50.03
N ASP A 3 -38.41 24.12 -50.91
CA ASP A 3 -37.25 23.26 -50.89
C ASP A 3 -35.97 24.08 -50.66
N SER A 4 -34.98 23.37 -50.16
CA SER A 4 -33.54 23.60 -50.22
C SER A 4 -32.92 24.71 -49.35
N GLY A 5 -32.14 24.22 -48.39
CA GLY A 5 -31.24 25.01 -47.54
C GLY A 5 -29.95 25.43 -48.24
N ARG A 6 -29.35 26.49 -47.69
CA ARG A 6 -27.99 26.95 -47.95
C ARG A 6 -27.40 27.46 -46.63
N GLU A 7 -26.20 26.99 -46.32
CA GLU A 7 -25.35 27.39 -45.19
C GLU A 7 -24.70 28.79 -45.40
N PRO A 8 -23.73 29.26 -44.57
CA PRO A 8 -23.90 29.85 -43.24
C PRO A 8 -23.20 31.23 -43.11
N GLY A 9 -23.38 31.94 -41.97
CA GLY A 9 -22.40 32.95 -41.51
C GLY A 9 -22.92 34.27 -40.88
N ARG A 10 -22.96 34.29 -39.54
CA ARG A 10 -22.50 35.35 -38.59
C ARG A 10 -23.12 36.77 -38.61
N LYS A 11 -23.81 37.17 -37.52
CA LYS A 11 -23.48 38.31 -36.60
C LYS A 11 -24.59 38.65 -35.58
N ASP A 12 -24.14 39.26 -34.48
CA ASP A 12 -24.82 39.65 -33.24
C ASP A 12 -26.02 40.62 -33.32
N SER A 13 -26.78 40.60 -32.22
CA SER A 13 -27.35 41.73 -31.44
C SER A 13 -28.89 41.88 -31.38
N GLY A 14 -29.42 41.85 -30.13
CA GLY A 14 -30.81 42.18 -29.77
C GLY A 14 -31.13 41.95 -28.28
N LYS A 15 -31.15 43.02 -27.48
CA LYS A 15 -31.58 43.11 -26.05
C LYS A 15 -33.13 42.97 -25.89
N PRO A 16 -33.73 43.07 -24.68
CA PRO A 16 -33.60 42.25 -23.46
C PRO A 16 -34.99 41.85 -22.85
N GLY A 17 -35.06 40.80 -22.03
CA GLY A 17 -36.31 40.37 -21.36
C GLY A 17 -36.15 40.02 -19.87
N LYS A 18 -36.66 40.93 -19.01
CA LYS A 18 -37.07 40.80 -17.58
C LYS A 18 -36.56 39.58 -16.77
N ALA A 19 -35.52 39.80 -15.96
CA ALA A 19 -35.20 38.95 -14.81
C ALA A 19 -36.03 39.34 -13.58
N GLY A 20 -36.75 38.35 -13.01
CA GLY A 20 -37.70 38.51 -11.92
C GLY A 20 -37.07 38.83 -10.57
N LYS A 21 -37.81 39.63 -9.78
CA LYS A 21 -37.51 40.11 -8.41
C LYS A 21 -37.16 39.03 -7.36
N ASN A 22 -37.28 37.74 -7.66
CA ASN A 22 -37.05 36.66 -6.69
C ASN A 22 -35.56 36.35 -6.42
N ASP A 23 -34.66 36.63 -7.36
CA ASP A 23 -33.23 36.37 -7.14
C ASP A 23 -32.53 37.44 -6.29
N ARG A 24 -33.05 38.68 -6.29
CA ARG A 24 -32.53 39.75 -5.43
C ARG A 24 -32.86 39.47 -3.96
N ASN A 25 -34.10 39.07 -3.65
CA ASN A 25 -34.50 38.72 -2.29
C ASN A 25 -33.77 37.47 -1.73
N LYS A 26 -33.42 36.49 -2.60
CA LYS A 26 -32.62 35.33 -2.19
C LYS A 26 -31.15 35.71 -1.93
N ARG A 27 -30.55 36.56 -2.77
CA ARG A 27 -29.18 37.07 -2.54
C ARG A 27 -29.11 37.97 -1.31
N ASP A 28 -30.10 38.83 -1.10
CA ASP A 28 -30.15 39.75 0.05
C ASP A 28 -30.40 39.01 1.38
N ARG A 29 -31.16 37.90 1.38
CA ARG A 29 -31.25 37.00 2.55
C ARG A 29 -29.95 36.23 2.80
N LYS A 30 -29.32 35.69 1.74
CA LYS A 30 -28.03 34.98 1.87
C LYS A 30 -26.92 35.91 2.37
N LEU A 31 -26.92 37.18 1.94
CA LEU A 31 -26.01 38.22 2.42
C LEU A 31 -26.26 38.58 3.89
N ARG A 32 -27.52 38.70 4.33
CA ARG A 32 -27.88 38.96 5.74
C ARG A 32 -27.54 37.78 6.66
N ASP A 33 -27.69 36.53 6.20
CA ASP A 33 -27.30 35.34 6.96
C ASP A 33 -25.76 35.16 7.03
N THR A 34 -25.02 35.51 5.98
CA THR A 34 -23.55 35.49 6.01
C THR A 34 -22.96 36.60 6.89
N LEU A 35 -23.60 37.76 6.97
CA LEU A 35 -23.17 38.86 7.86
C LEU A 35 -23.50 38.61 9.33
N GLY A 36 -24.36 37.63 9.63
CA GLY A 36 -24.73 37.23 10.98
C GLY A 36 -23.78 36.24 11.65
N ASN A 37 -22.86 35.62 10.89
CA ASN A 37 -21.94 34.63 11.45
C ASN A 37 -20.71 35.32 12.10
N PRO A 38 -20.55 35.25 13.44
CA PRO A 38 -19.49 35.97 14.14
C PRO A 38 -18.07 35.53 13.73
N PHE A 39 -17.91 34.29 13.26
CA PHE A 39 -16.62 33.75 12.82
C PHE A 39 -16.07 34.44 11.56
N LEU A 40 -16.92 35.00 10.70
CA LEU A 40 -16.47 35.75 9.52
C LEU A 40 -15.77 37.07 9.88
N TRP A 41 -15.97 37.58 11.10
CA TRP A 41 -15.30 38.79 11.61
C TRP A 41 -13.94 38.52 12.25
N LEU A 42 -13.61 37.25 12.52
CA LEU A 42 -12.37 36.84 13.19
C LEU A 42 -11.14 37.06 12.28
N VAL A 43 -11.25 36.70 11.01
CA VAL A 43 -10.19 36.88 10.00
C VAL A 43 -9.84 38.36 9.76
N PRO A 44 -10.79 39.28 9.49
CA PRO A 44 -10.47 40.69 9.32
C PRO A 44 -9.97 41.35 10.62
N PHE A 45 -10.46 40.94 11.80
CA PHE A 45 -9.93 41.43 13.08
C PHE A 45 -8.47 41.02 13.28
N LEU A 46 -8.14 39.75 13.03
CA LEU A 46 -6.77 39.25 13.13
C LEU A 46 -5.84 39.96 12.13
N LEU A 47 -6.33 40.22 10.91
CA LEU A 47 -5.61 41.03 9.92
C LEU A 47 -5.33 42.45 10.39
N VAL A 48 -6.31 43.12 11.02
CA VAL A 48 -6.11 44.48 11.58
C VAL A 48 -5.11 44.47 12.73
N VAL A 49 -5.15 43.47 13.60
CA VAL A 49 -4.17 43.31 14.70
C VAL A 49 -2.76 43.06 14.15
N ILE A 50 -2.62 42.17 13.17
CA ILE A 50 -1.33 41.89 12.51
C ILE A 50 -0.81 43.13 11.77
N LEU A 51 -1.67 43.83 11.04
CA LEU A 51 -1.29 45.05 10.31
C LEU A 51 -0.91 46.17 11.28
N GLY A 52 -1.64 46.33 12.39
CA GLY A 52 -1.32 47.28 13.45
C GLY A 52 0.02 46.96 14.11
N TRP A 53 0.29 45.68 14.39
CA TRP A 53 1.57 45.22 14.92
C TRP A 53 2.72 45.46 13.93
N ALA A 54 2.52 45.14 12.65
CA ALA A 54 3.51 45.35 11.59
C ALA A 54 3.86 46.84 11.40
N VAL A 55 2.85 47.72 11.41
CA VAL A 55 3.06 49.18 11.31
C VAL A 55 3.76 49.72 12.56
N PHE A 56 3.37 49.27 13.74
CA PHE A 56 4.00 49.70 15.01
C PHE A 56 5.47 49.27 15.09
N SER A 57 5.77 48.02 14.75
CA SER A 57 7.13 47.48 14.71
C SER A 57 8.00 48.19 13.67
N SER A 58 7.44 48.49 12.49
CA SER A 58 8.17 49.18 11.41
C SER A 58 8.50 50.64 11.72
N MET A 59 7.79 51.31 12.63
CA MET A 59 7.96 52.73 12.92
C MET A 59 8.98 53.02 14.02
N PHE A 60 9.17 52.09 14.96
CA PHE A 60 9.99 52.29 16.16
C PHE A 60 11.13 51.27 16.34
N GLY A 61 11.25 50.26 15.48
CA GLY A 61 12.30 49.24 15.54
C GLY A 61 13.62 49.63 14.86
N TYR A 62 14.73 49.04 15.33
CA TYR A 62 16.03 49.07 14.67
C TYR A 62 15.99 48.24 13.38
N ARG A 63 16.78 48.61 12.36
CA ARG A 63 16.86 47.87 11.10
C ARG A 63 18.15 47.06 11.02
N THR A 64 18.00 45.77 10.68
CA THR A 64 19.12 44.84 10.57
C THR A 64 19.99 45.15 9.34
N ILE A 65 21.30 45.15 9.56
CA ILE A 65 22.35 45.25 8.53
C ILE A 65 23.27 44.02 8.61
N ASP A 66 23.93 43.69 7.51
CA ASP A 66 24.88 42.57 7.47
C ASP A 66 26.03 42.78 8.46
N THR A 67 26.47 41.68 9.10
CA THR A 67 27.61 41.68 10.04
C THR A 67 28.88 42.27 9.42
N SER A 68 29.15 41.99 8.14
CA SER A 68 30.31 42.57 7.44
C SER A 68 30.23 44.09 7.37
N ASP A 69 29.03 44.62 7.15
CA ASP A 69 28.81 46.05 6.93
C ASP A 69 28.82 46.78 8.29
N GLY A 70 28.27 46.14 9.34
CA GLY A 70 28.39 46.58 10.72
C GLY A 70 29.84 46.64 11.21
N LEU A 71 30.65 45.62 10.91
CA LEU A 71 32.08 45.61 11.23
C LEU A 71 32.86 46.67 10.45
N THR A 72 32.53 46.92 9.17
CA THR A 72 33.17 48.00 8.37
C THR A 72 32.81 49.39 8.89
N LEU A 73 31.57 49.58 9.38
CA LEU A 73 31.17 50.84 9.99
C LEU A 73 31.97 51.15 11.25
N LEU A 74 32.20 50.13 12.09
CA LEU A 74 33.01 50.26 13.30
C LEU A 74 34.50 50.50 12.99
N ARG A 75 35.02 49.94 11.89
CA ARG A 75 36.44 50.03 11.53
C ARG A 75 36.81 51.29 10.75
N ASP A 76 36.01 51.65 9.75
CA ASP A 76 36.41 52.62 8.71
C ASP A 76 35.71 53.99 8.84
N LYS A 77 34.60 54.08 9.60
CA LYS A 77 33.82 55.32 9.75
C LYS A 77 33.32 55.59 11.20
N PRO A 78 34.21 55.58 12.21
CA PRO A 78 33.82 55.78 13.62
C PRO A 78 33.16 57.15 13.88
N ASP A 79 33.53 58.19 13.11
CA ASP A 79 32.99 59.56 13.27
C ASP A 79 31.49 59.70 12.98
N THR A 80 30.89 58.70 12.32
CA THR A 80 29.46 58.70 11.98
C THR A 80 28.58 58.09 13.08
N ILE A 81 29.19 57.46 14.08
CA ILE A 81 28.52 56.73 15.15
C ILE A 81 28.34 57.65 16.36
N LYS A 82 27.10 57.79 16.81
CA LYS A 82 26.71 58.61 17.96
C LYS A 82 26.89 57.85 19.27
N SER A 83 26.34 56.64 19.33
CA SER A 83 26.45 55.73 20.48
C SER A 83 26.46 54.28 19.98
N ILE A 84 27.12 53.43 20.76
CA ILE A 84 27.20 51.99 20.53
C ILE A 84 26.64 51.29 21.77
N THR A 85 25.63 50.45 21.58
CA THR A 85 25.10 49.60 22.66
C THR A 85 25.32 48.14 22.27
N VAL A 86 26.11 47.43 23.06
CA VAL A 86 26.31 45.98 22.90
C VAL A 86 25.31 45.29 23.83
N VAL A 87 24.41 44.50 23.25
CA VAL A 87 23.38 43.76 23.98
C VAL A 87 23.88 42.35 24.22
N ASP A 88 24.36 42.11 25.44
CA ASP A 88 24.93 40.83 25.85
C ASP A 88 23.81 39.82 26.15
N GLY A 89 23.88 38.62 25.55
CA GLY A 89 22.83 37.59 25.59
C GLY A 89 22.16 37.27 24.24
N ASN A 90 21.99 38.26 23.35
CA ASN A 90 21.46 38.06 21.99
C ASN A 90 22.51 38.33 20.89
N GLN A 91 23.78 38.53 21.27
CA GLN A 91 24.93 38.79 20.39
C GLN A 91 24.64 39.87 19.34
N ARG A 92 24.10 41.01 19.79
CA ARG A 92 23.62 42.10 18.93
C ARG A 92 24.29 43.42 19.31
N VAL A 93 24.70 44.18 18.30
CA VAL A 93 25.21 45.54 18.47
C VAL A 93 24.26 46.51 17.81
N GLU A 94 23.78 47.46 18.60
CA GLU A 94 22.93 48.56 18.15
C GLU A 94 23.78 49.82 17.96
N LEU A 95 23.67 50.44 16.78
CA LEU A 95 24.39 51.64 16.40
C LEU A 95 23.37 52.76 16.12
N ASP A 96 23.45 53.83 16.89
CA ASP A 96 22.78 55.09 16.55
C ASP A 96 23.75 55.95 15.74
N LEU A 97 23.37 56.28 14.50
CA LEU A 97 24.19 57.04 13.55
C LEU A 97 23.72 58.49 13.45
N THR A 98 24.66 59.43 13.33
CA THR A 98 24.36 60.86 13.13
C THR A 98 23.76 61.16 11.75
N THR A 99 24.16 60.37 10.75
CA THR A 99 23.70 60.48 9.36
C THR A 99 23.02 59.19 8.91
N THR A 100 22.08 59.30 7.97
CA THR A 100 21.34 58.14 7.45
C THR A 100 22.29 57.20 6.73
N TYR A 101 22.38 55.96 7.18
CA TYR A 101 23.19 54.94 6.51
C TYR A 101 22.51 54.46 5.23
N VAL A 102 23.28 54.41 4.16
CA VAL A 102 22.87 53.84 2.86
C VAL A 102 23.75 52.63 2.60
N GLN A 103 23.13 51.45 2.50
CA GLN A 103 23.87 50.21 2.23
C GLN A 103 24.50 50.24 0.83
N PRO A 104 25.80 49.91 0.69
CA PRO A 104 26.45 49.83 -0.61
C PRO A 104 25.97 48.61 -1.42
N LYS A 105 25.89 48.77 -2.75
CA LYS A 105 25.33 47.79 -3.69
C LYS A 105 26.19 46.51 -3.74
N LYS A 106 25.68 45.36 -3.27
CA LYS A 106 26.27 44.02 -3.48
C LYS A 106 25.45 43.22 -4.52
N LYS A 107 26.12 42.32 -5.25
CA LYS A 107 25.57 41.59 -6.44
C LYS A 107 24.12 41.12 -6.23
N GLY A 108 23.18 41.78 -6.91
CA GLY A 108 21.77 41.38 -6.97
C GLY A 108 20.78 42.21 -6.12
N ILE A 109 21.22 43.20 -5.33
CA ILE A 109 20.32 44.01 -4.47
C ILE A 109 20.59 45.51 -4.66
N GLU A 110 19.54 46.31 -4.87
CA GLU A 110 19.63 47.78 -5.01
C GLU A 110 19.86 48.50 -3.68
N SER A 111 20.62 49.60 -3.71
CA SER A 111 20.95 50.42 -2.55
C SER A 111 19.70 51.02 -1.90
N ARG A 112 19.45 50.71 -0.62
CA ARG A 112 18.33 51.28 0.14
C ARG A 112 18.86 52.09 1.33
N PRO A 113 18.28 53.27 1.63
CA PRO A 113 18.57 54.00 2.86
C PRO A 113 17.98 53.24 4.04
N VAL A 114 18.84 52.81 4.96
CA VAL A 114 18.46 51.95 6.10
C VAL A 114 18.00 52.77 7.31
N GLY A 115 18.39 54.05 7.39
CA GLY A 115 17.98 54.95 8.47
C GLY A 115 19.13 55.32 9.39
N LYS A 116 18.81 55.95 10.52
CA LYS A 116 19.79 56.39 11.54
C LYS A 116 19.99 55.39 12.67
N LYS A 117 19.17 54.34 12.75
CA LYS A 117 19.23 53.29 13.78
C LYS A 117 19.45 51.94 13.09
N VAL A 118 20.65 51.40 13.22
CA VAL A 118 21.03 50.14 12.56
C VAL A 118 21.56 49.15 13.56
N GLU A 119 21.44 47.87 13.26
CA GLU A 119 21.94 46.81 14.11
C GLU A 119 22.49 45.64 13.32
N PHE A 120 23.46 44.96 13.90
CA PHE A 120 23.97 43.73 13.33
C PHE A 120 24.20 42.71 14.44
N SER A 121 24.10 41.43 14.06
CA SER A 121 24.40 40.31 14.94
C SER A 121 25.82 39.82 14.68
N TYR A 122 26.48 39.34 15.72
CA TYR A 122 27.80 38.69 15.65
C TYR A 122 27.72 37.31 16.30
N THR A 123 28.70 36.45 16.05
CA THR A 123 28.81 35.13 16.74
C THR A 123 29.72 35.22 17.95
N ASP A 124 29.62 34.29 18.91
CA ASP A 124 30.53 34.22 20.08
C ASP A 124 32.01 34.27 19.69
N ALA A 125 32.41 33.56 18.63
CA ALA A 125 33.79 33.55 18.14
C ALA A 125 34.29 34.92 17.66
N GLN A 126 33.37 35.83 17.31
CA GLN A 126 33.66 37.20 16.88
C GLN A 126 33.56 38.22 18.02
N ALA A 127 33.14 37.81 19.22
CA ALA A 127 32.91 38.71 20.35
C ALA A 127 34.16 39.53 20.71
N GLU A 128 35.34 38.90 20.77
CA GLU A 128 36.60 39.62 21.03
C GLU A 128 36.96 40.60 19.91
N GLN A 129 36.63 40.28 18.66
CA GLN A 129 36.89 41.16 17.53
C GLN A 129 35.97 42.38 17.57
N VAL A 130 34.69 42.18 17.88
CA VAL A 130 33.69 43.24 18.00
C VAL A 130 34.04 44.14 19.18
N ASP A 131 34.39 43.59 20.35
CA ASP A 131 34.77 44.37 21.53
C ASP A 131 36.00 45.25 21.26
N ARG A 132 37.05 44.70 20.63
CA ARG A 132 38.22 45.50 20.19
C ARG A 132 37.85 46.64 19.25
N LEU A 133 36.93 46.41 18.30
CA LEU A 133 36.50 47.43 17.34
C LEU A 133 35.61 48.49 17.98
N VAL A 134 34.76 48.13 18.94
CA VAL A 134 33.92 49.07 19.70
C VAL A 134 34.78 49.98 20.58
N GLN A 135 35.80 49.42 21.25
CA GLN A 135 36.75 50.19 22.05
C GLN A 135 37.61 51.11 21.17
N ALA A 136 38.05 50.65 20.00
CA ALA A 136 38.82 51.45 19.05
C ALA A 136 38.01 52.59 18.41
N ALA A 137 36.69 52.41 18.24
CA ALA A 137 35.82 53.41 17.63
C ALA A 137 35.52 54.63 18.54
N ALA A 138 35.72 54.51 19.86
CA ALA A 138 35.63 55.57 20.86
C ALA A 138 34.56 56.67 20.59
N PRO A 139 33.25 56.30 20.55
CA PRO A 139 32.17 57.20 20.15
C PRO A 139 31.97 58.37 21.14
N LYS A 140 31.51 59.51 20.64
CA LYS A 140 31.42 60.79 21.40
C LYS A 140 30.48 60.75 22.62
N GLU A 141 29.49 59.86 22.67
CA GLU A 141 28.59 59.67 23.82
C GLU A 141 28.92 58.41 24.66
N GLY A 142 30.02 57.72 24.35
CA GLY A 142 30.46 56.49 25.04
C GLY A 142 29.86 55.20 24.45
N PHE A 143 30.37 54.06 24.92
CA PHE A 143 29.84 52.73 24.62
C PHE A 143 29.27 52.11 25.89
N ASN A 144 28.14 51.39 25.79
CA ASN A 144 27.51 50.72 26.93
C ASN A 144 27.26 49.24 26.62
N SER A 145 27.40 48.39 27.64
CA SER A 145 27.02 46.98 27.60
C SER A 145 25.74 46.82 28.42
N VAL A 146 24.67 46.35 27.78
CA VAL A 146 23.38 46.15 28.44
C VAL A 146 23.01 44.68 28.35
N VAL A 147 22.90 44.02 29.50
CA VAL A 147 22.21 42.73 29.60
C VAL A 147 20.72 43.04 29.57
N PRO A 148 19.95 42.58 28.57
CA PRO A 148 18.55 42.93 28.42
C PRO A 148 17.76 42.25 29.55
N THR A 149 17.51 42.98 30.64
CA THR A 149 16.53 42.58 31.64
C THR A 149 15.17 42.99 31.12
N THR A 150 14.38 42.03 30.66
CA THR A 150 12.99 42.29 30.30
C THR A 150 12.25 42.70 31.58
N SER A 151 11.86 43.97 31.68
CA SER A 151 11.05 44.46 32.79
C SER A 151 9.80 43.58 32.90
N TRP A 152 9.52 43.06 34.09
CA TRP A 152 8.38 42.17 34.29
C TRP A 152 7.05 42.83 33.88
N TRP A 153 6.96 44.15 34.04
CA TRP A 153 5.82 44.95 33.59
C TRP A 153 5.71 45.02 32.06
N SER A 154 6.82 45.09 31.31
CA SER A 154 6.77 45.09 29.85
C SER A 154 6.32 43.74 29.31
N SER A 155 6.78 42.65 29.94
CA SER A 155 6.35 41.28 29.63
C SER A 155 4.86 41.08 29.96
N LEU A 156 4.40 41.62 31.10
CA LEU A 156 3.01 41.55 31.52
C LEU A 156 2.08 42.32 30.58
N ILE A 157 2.47 43.51 30.12
CA ILE A 157 1.69 44.30 29.15
C ILE A 157 1.67 43.62 27.78
N GLN A 158 2.80 43.08 27.33
CA GLN A 158 2.91 42.36 26.05
C GLN A 158 2.06 41.08 26.03
N LEU A 159 1.81 40.47 27.20
CA LEU A 159 0.90 39.34 27.36
C LEU A 159 -0.57 39.80 27.55
N LEU A 160 -0.82 40.81 28.38
CA LEU A 160 -2.18 41.28 28.71
C LEU A 160 -2.88 41.98 27.56
N VAL A 161 -2.18 42.77 26.74
CA VAL A 161 -2.82 43.53 25.66
C VAL A 161 -3.44 42.61 24.61
N PRO A 162 -2.72 41.59 24.07
CA PRO A 162 -3.33 40.61 23.17
C PRO A 162 -4.41 39.78 23.87
N ALA A 163 -4.20 39.37 25.13
CA ALA A 163 -5.16 38.57 25.88
C ALA A 163 -6.48 39.32 26.16
N LEU A 164 -6.41 40.63 26.46
CA LEU A 164 -7.60 41.47 26.69
C LEU A 164 -8.31 41.80 25.37
N LEU A 165 -7.58 42.02 24.28
CA LEU A 165 -8.18 42.19 22.95
C LEU A 165 -8.90 40.93 22.49
N LEU A 166 -8.28 39.76 22.66
CA LEU A 166 -8.88 38.48 22.33
C LEU A 166 -10.05 38.15 23.27
N GLY A 167 -9.90 38.38 24.57
CA GLY A 167 -10.93 38.18 25.57
C GLY A 167 -12.14 39.10 25.38
N GLY A 168 -11.91 40.37 25.06
CA GLY A 168 -12.97 41.33 24.72
C GLY A 168 -13.69 40.98 23.42
N PHE A 169 -12.95 40.56 22.40
CA PHE A 169 -13.53 40.05 21.15
C PHE A 169 -14.34 38.77 21.38
N MET A 170 -13.83 37.83 22.18
CA MET A 170 -14.54 36.61 22.56
C MET A 170 -15.80 36.92 23.35
N TRP A 171 -15.75 37.82 24.34
CA TRP A 171 -16.93 38.26 25.08
C TRP A 171 -17.99 38.88 24.16
N TRP A 172 -17.58 39.74 23.23
CA TRP A 172 -18.47 40.33 22.22
C TRP A 172 -19.04 39.28 21.26
N MET A 173 -18.27 38.25 20.90
CA MET A 173 -18.71 37.12 20.08
C MET A 173 -19.73 36.25 20.82
N LEU A 174 -19.43 35.85 22.06
CA LEU A 174 -20.31 35.01 22.88
C LEU A 174 -21.61 35.74 23.24
N SER A 175 -21.55 37.04 23.54
CA SER A 175 -22.75 37.86 23.80
C SER A 175 -23.65 38.04 22.57
N ARG A 176 -23.13 37.87 21.34
CA ARG A 176 -23.94 37.80 20.11
C ARG A 176 -24.40 36.40 19.74
N MET A 177 -23.72 35.35 20.21
CA MET A 177 -24.05 33.95 19.93
C MET A 177 -25.13 33.39 20.88
N GLY A 178 -25.38 34.03 22.03
CA GLY A 178 -26.35 33.62 23.04
C GLY A 178 -27.84 33.87 22.71
N GLY A 179 -28.20 34.25 21.48
CA GLY A 179 -29.58 34.54 21.07
C GLY A 179 -30.34 33.38 20.40
N GLY A 180 -29.71 32.24 20.17
CA GLY A 180 -30.30 31.08 19.48
C GLY A 180 -30.45 29.87 20.42
N ARG A 181 -31.70 29.44 20.63
CA ARG A 181 -32.10 28.26 21.42
C ARG A 181 -31.45 26.98 20.86
N GLY A 182 -30.26 26.61 21.38
CA GLY A 182 -29.54 25.39 21.01
C GLY A 182 -28.03 25.50 21.22
N GLY A 183 -27.58 25.72 22.45
CA GLY A 183 -26.16 25.81 22.79
C GLY A 183 -25.46 24.45 22.76
N ALA A 184 -24.19 24.45 22.32
CA ALA A 184 -23.02 23.64 22.70
C ALA A 184 -23.12 22.11 22.99
N MET A 185 -24.30 21.49 22.91
CA MET A 185 -24.57 20.11 23.31
C MET A 185 -24.89 19.20 22.11
N GLY A 186 -24.67 19.69 20.89
CA GLY A 186 -24.91 18.98 19.62
C GLY A 186 -23.70 18.25 19.03
N PHE A 187 -22.55 18.24 19.71
CA PHE A 187 -21.29 17.72 19.17
C PHE A 187 -21.16 16.18 19.21
N GLY A 188 -22.14 15.47 19.80
CA GLY A 188 -22.08 14.02 20.03
C GLY A 188 -23.08 13.15 19.26
N ARG A 189 -23.88 13.72 18.34
CA ARG A 189 -24.76 12.95 17.45
C ARG A 189 -24.51 13.37 16.01
N SER A 190 -23.48 12.81 15.39
CA SER A 190 -23.35 12.92 13.94
C SER A 190 -24.45 12.08 13.29
N LYS A 191 -25.46 12.74 12.73
CA LYS A 191 -26.35 12.15 11.70
C LYS A 191 -25.58 11.93 10.38
N ALA A 192 -24.41 11.31 10.44
CA ALA A 192 -23.78 10.75 9.26
C ALA A 192 -24.56 9.47 8.92
N LYS A 193 -24.79 9.17 7.63
CA LYS A 193 -25.37 7.90 7.21
C LYS A 193 -24.47 6.77 7.72
N VAL A 194 -24.91 6.03 8.72
CA VAL A 194 -24.15 4.93 9.31
C VAL A 194 -24.41 3.70 8.44
N GLY A 195 -23.41 3.29 7.66
CA GLY A 195 -23.49 2.12 6.77
C GLY A 195 -24.41 2.32 5.54
N SER A 196 -24.02 1.72 4.42
CA SER A 196 -24.94 1.52 3.29
C SER A 196 -25.83 0.33 3.62
N LYS A 197 -27.13 0.59 3.87
CA LYS A 197 -28.14 -0.46 3.90
C LYS A 197 -28.45 -0.86 2.46
N GLU A 198 -28.06 -2.07 2.08
CA GLU A 198 -28.29 -2.64 0.76
C GLU A 198 -29.04 -3.97 0.89
N MET A 199 -29.82 -4.33 -0.13
CA MET A 199 -30.32 -5.69 -0.33
C MET A 199 -29.55 -6.22 -1.54
N PRO A 200 -28.51 -7.05 -1.33
CA PRO A 200 -27.71 -7.55 -2.44
C PRO A 200 -28.54 -8.52 -3.30
N ASP A 201 -28.41 -8.41 -4.62
CA ASP A 201 -28.97 -9.37 -5.59
C ASP A 201 -27.97 -10.51 -5.92
N VAL A 202 -26.75 -10.43 -5.39
CA VAL A 202 -25.67 -11.41 -5.61
C VAL A 202 -25.97 -12.68 -4.82
N THR A 203 -25.78 -13.84 -5.46
CA THR A 203 -26.06 -15.17 -4.89
C THR A 203 -24.81 -16.04 -4.86
N PHE A 204 -24.88 -17.27 -4.33
CA PHE A 204 -23.73 -18.19 -4.39
C PHE A 204 -23.38 -18.60 -5.82
N ASP A 205 -24.33 -18.58 -6.76
CA ASP A 205 -24.09 -18.85 -8.18
C ASP A 205 -23.15 -17.84 -8.85
N ASP A 206 -23.02 -16.63 -8.28
CA ASP A 206 -22.12 -15.58 -8.74
C ASP A 206 -20.70 -15.70 -8.17
N VAL A 207 -20.50 -16.62 -7.21
CA VAL A 207 -19.21 -16.92 -6.59
C VAL A 207 -18.72 -18.25 -7.12
N ALA A 208 -17.48 -18.29 -7.61
CA ALA A 208 -16.89 -19.50 -8.17
C ALA A 208 -15.50 -19.73 -7.61
N GLY A 209 -15.09 -21.00 -7.53
CA GLY A 209 -13.73 -21.40 -7.17
C GLY A 209 -13.39 -21.33 -5.68
N GLU A 210 -14.40 -21.22 -4.81
CA GLU A 210 -14.27 -21.19 -3.35
C GLU A 210 -15.34 -22.10 -2.71
N ASP A 211 -15.42 -23.34 -3.19
CA ASP A 211 -16.52 -24.26 -2.86
C ASP A 211 -16.54 -24.59 -1.35
N GLU A 212 -15.37 -24.76 -0.74
CA GLU A 212 -15.25 -25.00 0.70
C GLU A 212 -15.74 -23.81 1.53
N ALA A 213 -15.41 -22.59 1.11
CA ALA A 213 -15.86 -21.38 1.80
C ALA A 213 -17.37 -21.14 1.63
N VAL A 214 -17.94 -21.55 0.49
CA VAL A 214 -19.38 -21.50 0.24
C VAL A 214 -20.13 -22.51 1.11
N GLU A 215 -19.67 -23.76 1.19
CA GLU A 215 -20.26 -24.81 2.06
C GLU A 215 -20.28 -24.36 3.53
N GLU A 216 -19.17 -23.81 4.00
CA GLU A 216 -19.02 -23.26 5.35
C GLU A 216 -19.99 -22.09 5.66
N LEU A 217 -20.33 -21.29 4.65
CA LEU A 217 -21.25 -20.16 4.77
C LEU A 217 -22.70 -20.52 4.46
N GLU A 218 -22.95 -21.68 3.85
CA GLU A 218 -24.30 -22.20 3.62
C GLU A 218 -25.02 -22.47 4.95
N GLU A 219 -24.28 -22.92 5.98
CA GLU A 219 -24.80 -23.04 7.35
C GLU A 219 -25.26 -21.69 7.91
N ILE A 220 -24.50 -20.62 7.65
CA ILE A 220 -24.81 -19.26 8.10
C ILE A 220 -26.06 -18.72 7.39
N ARG A 221 -26.18 -19.02 6.10
CA ARG A 221 -27.36 -18.72 5.29
C ARG A 221 -28.59 -19.46 5.81
N GLU A 222 -28.50 -20.78 6.03
CA GLU A 222 -29.61 -21.57 6.56
C GLU A 222 -30.06 -21.07 7.94
N PHE A 223 -29.11 -20.64 8.78
CA PHE A 223 -29.45 -20.04 10.06
C PHE A 223 -30.29 -18.76 9.92
N LEU A 224 -29.95 -17.89 8.97
CA LEU A 224 -30.67 -16.63 8.75
C LEU A 224 -32.07 -16.86 8.14
N SER A 225 -32.20 -17.87 7.28
CA SER A 225 -33.47 -18.23 6.64
C SER A 225 -34.39 -19.05 7.55
N GLU A 226 -33.85 -20.01 8.32
CA GLU A 226 -34.60 -20.98 9.12
C GLU A 226 -34.09 -21.07 10.58
N PRO A 227 -34.12 -19.98 11.37
CA PRO A 227 -33.56 -19.96 12.72
C PRO A 227 -34.27 -20.91 13.70
N GLU A 228 -35.52 -21.28 13.45
CA GLU A 228 -36.29 -22.20 14.31
C GLU A 228 -35.72 -23.62 14.31
N LYS A 229 -35.19 -24.08 13.17
CA LYS A 229 -34.56 -25.40 13.01
C LYS A 229 -33.40 -25.58 14.00
N PHE A 230 -32.54 -24.56 14.09
CA PHE A 230 -31.37 -24.55 14.99
C PHE A 230 -31.76 -24.35 16.46
N ARG A 231 -32.77 -23.52 16.74
CA ARG A 231 -33.28 -23.31 18.10
C ARG A 231 -33.92 -24.58 18.67
N ALA A 232 -34.62 -25.37 17.86
CA ALA A 232 -35.27 -26.61 18.29
C ALA A 232 -34.29 -27.65 18.84
N VAL A 233 -33.06 -27.68 18.31
CA VAL A 233 -31.99 -28.60 18.75
C VAL A 233 -31.05 -27.97 19.78
N GLY A 234 -31.28 -26.72 20.17
CA GLY A 234 -30.45 -26.01 21.16
C GLY A 234 -29.08 -25.59 20.62
N ALA A 235 -28.91 -25.50 19.30
CA ALA A 235 -27.67 -25.04 18.70
C ALA A 235 -27.43 -23.57 19.03
N LYS A 236 -26.19 -23.23 19.40
CA LYS A 236 -25.78 -21.84 19.61
C LYS A 236 -25.38 -21.24 18.28
N ILE A 237 -25.90 -20.06 18.03
CA ILE A 237 -25.71 -19.32 16.80
C ILE A 237 -24.34 -18.65 16.85
N PRO A 238 -23.49 -18.79 15.82
CA PRO A 238 -22.24 -18.05 15.74
C PRO A 238 -22.55 -16.56 15.65
N LYS A 239 -22.03 -15.78 16.60
CA LYS A 239 -22.25 -14.33 16.63
C LYS A 239 -21.43 -13.59 15.58
N GLY A 240 -20.28 -14.15 15.22
CA GLY A 240 -19.39 -13.58 14.23
C GLY A 240 -18.65 -14.62 13.41
N VAL A 241 -18.42 -14.26 12.15
CA VAL A 241 -17.64 -15.02 11.17
C VAL A 241 -16.48 -14.13 10.69
N LEU A 242 -15.27 -14.66 10.72
CA LEU A 242 -14.09 -14.00 10.17
C LEU A 242 -13.69 -14.67 8.86
N LEU A 243 -13.78 -13.93 7.76
CA LEU A 243 -13.22 -14.29 6.46
C LEU A 243 -11.77 -13.82 6.40
N TYR A 244 -10.82 -14.73 6.18
CA TYR A 244 -9.41 -14.36 6.06
C TYR A 244 -8.77 -14.99 4.81
N GLY A 245 -7.82 -14.28 4.22
CA GLY A 245 -7.08 -14.76 3.06
C GLY A 245 -6.53 -13.63 2.21
N PRO A 246 -5.82 -13.92 1.11
CA PRO A 246 -5.19 -12.91 0.26
C PRO A 246 -6.17 -11.85 -0.25
N PRO A 247 -5.71 -10.62 -0.56
CA PRO A 247 -6.57 -9.62 -1.17
C PRO A 247 -7.06 -10.09 -2.54
N GLY A 248 -8.29 -9.72 -2.93
CA GLY A 248 -8.81 -10.05 -4.27
C GLY A 248 -9.45 -11.44 -4.42
N THR A 249 -9.55 -12.24 -3.36
CA THR A 249 -10.18 -13.58 -3.36
C THR A 249 -11.71 -13.55 -3.21
N GLY A 250 -12.34 -12.37 -3.25
CA GLY A 250 -13.80 -12.28 -3.23
C GLY A 250 -14.45 -12.32 -1.85
N LYS A 251 -13.72 -12.12 -0.73
CA LYS A 251 -14.30 -12.04 0.64
C LYS A 251 -15.55 -11.15 0.75
N THR A 252 -15.51 -9.95 0.18
CA THR A 252 -16.65 -9.02 0.20
C THR A 252 -17.78 -9.47 -0.71
N LEU A 253 -17.48 -10.16 -1.82
CA LEU A 253 -18.47 -10.74 -2.71
C LEU A 253 -19.20 -11.90 -2.02
N LEU A 254 -18.44 -12.78 -1.36
CA LEU A 254 -18.94 -13.93 -0.62
C LEU A 254 -19.87 -13.50 0.53
N ALA A 255 -19.49 -12.48 1.31
CA ALA A 255 -20.37 -11.93 2.35
C ALA A 255 -21.68 -11.34 1.78
N LYS A 256 -21.64 -10.73 0.58
CA LYS A 256 -22.84 -10.25 -0.11
C LYS A 256 -23.70 -11.40 -0.64
N ALA A 257 -23.08 -12.47 -1.14
CA ALA A 257 -23.76 -13.67 -1.61
C ALA A 257 -24.57 -14.34 -0.49
N VAL A 258 -24.00 -14.45 0.72
CA VAL A 258 -24.72 -14.96 1.90
C VAL A 258 -25.98 -14.12 2.20
N ALA A 259 -25.86 -12.79 2.12
CA ALA A 259 -26.98 -11.89 2.38
C ALA A 259 -28.08 -11.99 1.30
N GLY A 260 -27.68 -12.07 0.02
CA GLY A 260 -28.61 -12.21 -1.10
C GLY A 260 -29.34 -13.54 -1.08
N GLU A 261 -28.63 -14.63 -0.79
CA GLU A 261 -29.19 -15.97 -0.63
C GLU A 261 -30.18 -16.07 0.55
N ALA A 262 -29.84 -15.46 1.68
CA ALA A 262 -30.74 -15.41 2.83
C ALA A 262 -31.88 -14.39 2.67
N GLY A 263 -31.80 -13.48 1.69
CA GLY A 263 -32.76 -12.42 1.46
C GLY A 263 -32.83 -11.39 2.60
N VAL A 264 -31.70 -11.12 3.28
CA VAL A 264 -31.64 -10.25 4.46
C VAL A 264 -30.90 -8.92 4.18
N PRO A 265 -31.20 -7.83 4.92
CA PRO A 265 -30.46 -6.58 4.81
C PRO A 265 -28.96 -6.75 5.10
N PHE A 266 -28.15 -6.13 4.26
CA PHE A 266 -26.70 -6.10 4.36
C PHE A 266 -26.22 -4.69 4.73
N PHE A 267 -25.50 -4.57 5.85
CA PHE A 267 -24.89 -3.34 6.31
C PHE A 267 -23.37 -3.42 6.17
N SER A 268 -22.79 -2.74 5.18
CA SER A 268 -21.33 -2.72 5.00
C SER A 268 -20.68 -1.44 5.52
N MET A 269 -19.51 -1.59 6.13
CA MET A 269 -18.63 -0.49 6.50
C MET A 269 -17.16 -0.95 6.47
N ALA A 270 -16.24 -0.09 6.01
CA ALA A 270 -14.81 -0.37 6.16
C ALA A 270 -14.37 -0.03 7.58
N ALA A 271 -13.54 -0.87 8.21
CA ALA A 271 -13.11 -0.62 9.59
C ALA A 271 -12.27 0.66 9.73
N SER A 272 -11.61 1.09 8.66
CA SER A 272 -10.89 2.37 8.59
C SER A 272 -11.81 3.59 8.80
N GLU A 273 -13.11 3.47 8.52
CA GLU A 273 -14.10 4.53 8.80
C GLU A 273 -14.38 4.72 10.29
N PHE A 274 -14.02 3.74 11.12
CA PHE A 274 -14.12 3.89 12.56
C PHE A 274 -12.94 4.63 13.17
N VAL A 275 -11.84 4.84 12.43
CA VAL A 275 -10.62 5.49 12.93
C VAL A 275 -10.64 6.97 12.56
N GLU A 276 -10.96 7.83 13.53
CA GLU A 276 -11.00 9.29 13.34
C GLU A 276 -10.09 10.04 14.32
N MET A 277 -9.82 11.32 14.02
CA MET A 277 -9.01 12.20 14.89
C MET A 277 -9.69 12.53 16.23
N PHE A 278 -10.99 12.27 16.37
CA PHE A 278 -11.77 12.60 17.55
C PHE A 278 -12.08 11.35 18.36
N VAL A 279 -11.55 11.32 19.59
CA VAL A 279 -11.78 10.24 20.56
C VAL A 279 -13.28 10.02 20.77
N GLY A 280 -13.71 8.76 20.66
CA GLY A 280 -15.09 8.33 20.90
C GLY A 280 -16.05 8.44 19.72
N VAL A 281 -15.66 9.03 18.58
CA VAL A 281 -16.51 9.06 17.38
C VAL A 281 -16.64 7.67 16.77
N GLY A 282 -15.54 6.93 16.63
CA GLY A 282 -15.54 5.54 16.15
C GLY A 282 -16.45 4.63 16.99
N ALA A 283 -16.29 4.67 18.32
CA ALA A 283 -17.16 3.93 19.24
C ALA A 283 -18.65 4.29 19.10
N SER A 284 -19.01 5.56 18.86
CA SER A 284 -20.41 5.93 18.62
C SER A 284 -20.96 5.31 17.33
N ARG A 285 -20.17 5.29 16.25
CA ARG A 285 -20.57 4.70 14.97
C ARG A 285 -20.79 3.20 15.08
N VAL A 286 -19.94 2.51 15.84
CA VAL A 286 -20.11 1.08 16.13
C VAL A 286 -21.46 0.84 16.81
N ARG A 287 -21.82 1.63 17.84
CA ARG A 287 -23.15 1.49 18.47
C ARG A 287 -24.29 1.74 17.50
N ASP A 288 -24.23 2.85 16.75
CA ASP A 288 -25.29 3.24 15.82
C ASP A 288 -25.47 2.20 14.69
N LEU A 289 -24.38 1.54 14.26
CA LEU A 289 -24.41 0.46 13.26
C LEU A 289 -25.15 -0.77 13.81
N PHE A 290 -24.79 -1.18 15.02
CA PHE A 290 -25.40 -2.33 15.67
C PHE A 290 -26.88 -2.07 16.00
N ASP A 291 -27.23 -0.87 16.46
CA ASP A 291 -28.63 -0.52 16.73
C ASP A 291 -29.49 -0.55 15.46
N GLN A 292 -28.97 -0.05 14.33
CA GLN A 292 -29.67 -0.14 13.04
C GLN A 292 -29.81 -1.57 12.54
N ALA A 293 -28.79 -2.42 12.71
CA ALA A 293 -28.89 -3.82 12.36
C ALA A 293 -29.93 -4.55 13.23
N LYS A 294 -29.97 -4.26 14.54
CA LYS A 294 -30.97 -4.81 15.48
C LYS A 294 -32.41 -4.41 15.09
N GLU A 295 -32.63 -3.16 14.68
CA GLU A 295 -33.93 -2.69 14.19
C GLU A 295 -34.40 -3.38 12.90
N ASN A 296 -33.47 -3.94 12.12
CA ASN A 296 -33.73 -4.59 10.84
C ASN A 296 -33.47 -6.11 10.87
N ALA A 297 -33.38 -6.73 12.05
CA ALA A 297 -33.11 -8.15 12.19
C ALA A 297 -34.24 -9.02 11.56
N PRO A 298 -33.92 -10.13 10.87
CA PRO A 298 -32.58 -10.68 10.66
C PRO A 298 -31.74 -9.86 9.67
N ALA A 299 -30.46 -9.64 9.97
CA ALA A 299 -29.57 -8.81 9.16
C ALA A 299 -28.09 -9.22 9.29
N ILE A 300 -27.27 -8.86 8.29
CA ILE A 300 -25.82 -9.06 8.29
C ILE A 300 -25.11 -7.71 8.41
N ILE A 301 -24.15 -7.64 9.33
CA ILE A 301 -23.18 -6.54 9.41
C ILE A 301 -21.87 -7.04 8.80
N PHE A 302 -21.36 -6.36 7.79
CA PHE A 302 -20.08 -6.65 7.17
C PHE A 302 -19.05 -5.55 7.49
N VAL A 303 -17.92 -5.96 8.05
CA VAL A 303 -16.79 -5.07 8.36
C VAL A 303 -15.55 -5.50 7.57
N ASP A 304 -15.18 -4.71 6.56
CA ASP A 304 -13.97 -4.96 5.76
C ASP A 304 -12.73 -4.38 6.44
N GLU A 305 -11.56 -4.96 6.15
CA GLU A 305 -10.25 -4.56 6.70
C GLU A 305 -10.24 -4.43 8.24
N ILE A 306 -10.82 -5.40 8.94
CA ILE A 306 -10.96 -5.36 10.41
C ILE A 306 -9.60 -5.16 11.13
N ASP A 307 -8.47 -5.48 10.49
CA ASP A 307 -7.13 -5.22 11.01
C ASP A 307 -6.81 -3.72 11.19
N ALA A 308 -7.56 -2.80 10.59
CA ALA A 308 -7.41 -1.36 10.83
C ALA A 308 -7.73 -0.96 12.28
N VAL A 309 -8.70 -1.63 12.91
CA VAL A 309 -9.13 -1.40 14.31
C VAL A 309 -8.77 -2.56 15.24
N GLY A 310 -8.61 -3.76 14.70
CA GLY A 310 -8.41 -5.00 15.44
C GLY A 310 -6.96 -5.39 15.66
N ARG A 311 -5.98 -4.54 15.33
CA ARG A 311 -4.56 -4.86 15.50
C ARG A 311 -4.16 -5.01 16.97
N HIS A 312 -3.27 -5.97 17.26
CA HIS A 312 -2.70 -6.15 18.58
C HIS A 312 -1.96 -4.89 19.07
N ARG A 313 -2.02 -4.65 20.38
CA ARG A 313 -1.32 -3.54 21.04
C ARG A 313 0.18 -3.61 20.77
N GLY A 314 0.73 -2.54 20.21
CA GLY A 314 2.16 -2.24 20.20
C GLY A 314 2.47 -1.16 21.25
N SER A 315 3.65 -1.19 21.85
CA SER A 315 4.13 -0.23 22.86
C SER A 315 4.42 1.17 22.28
N GLY A 316 3.49 1.72 21.49
CA GLY A 316 3.61 3.04 20.87
C GLY A 316 3.20 4.14 21.84
N THR A 317 4.17 4.89 22.36
CA THR A 317 3.96 6.08 23.18
C THR A 317 3.37 7.22 22.33
N GLY A 318 2.06 7.21 22.07
CA GLY A 318 1.40 8.26 21.28
C GLY A 318 -0.12 8.11 21.24
N GLY A 319 -0.84 9.19 21.55
CA GLY A 319 -2.31 9.25 21.77
C GLY A 319 -3.23 8.98 20.57
N GLY A 320 -2.74 8.34 19.50
CA GLY A 320 -3.57 7.76 18.45
C GLY A 320 -4.06 6.33 18.78
N HIS A 321 -3.48 5.70 19.81
CA HIS A 321 -3.90 4.36 20.25
C HIS A 321 -5.26 4.39 20.98
N ASP A 322 -5.53 5.45 21.75
CA ASP A 322 -6.71 5.51 22.63
C ASP A 322 -8.04 5.42 21.87
N GLU A 323 -8.10 5.99 20.66
CA GLU A 323 -9.31 5.99 19.83
C GLU A 323 -9.58 4.63 19.20
N ARG A 324 -8.54 4.00 18.64
CA ARG A 324 -8.65 2.64 18.06
C ARG A 324 -9.01 1.62 19.12
N GLU A 325 -8.36 1.68 20.27
CA GLU A 325 -8.65 0.79 21.40
C GLU A 325 -10.08 0.99 21.92
N GLN A 326 -10.55 2.24 22.01
CA GLN A 326 -11.91 2.51 22.46
C GLN A 326 -12.94 1.97 21.46
N THR A 327 -12.71 2.16 20.16
CA THR A 327 -13.55 1.63 19.08
C THR A 327 -13.57 0.10 19.09
N LEU A 328 -12.40 -0.54 19.21
CA LEU A 328 -12.27 -1.99 19.31
C LEU A 328 -13.02 -2.54 20.52
N ASN A 329 -12.81 -1.96 21.70
CA ASN A 329 -13.52 -2.37 22.91
C ASN A 329 -15.04 -2.20 22.78
N GLN A 330 -15.49 -1.13 22.11
CA GLN A 330 -16.92 -0.96 21.86
C GLN A 330 -17.47 -2.04 20.93
N LEU A 331 -16.74 -2.43 19.89
CA LEU A 331 -17.11 -3.55 19.02
C LEU A 331 -17.24 -4.85 19.82
N LEU A 332 -16.28 -5.13 20.69
CA LEU A 332 -16.31 -6.30 21.57
C LEU A 332 -17.52 -6.29 22.52
N VAL A 333 -17.84 -5.13 23.10
CA VAL A 333 -19.01 -4.96 23.97
C VAL A 333 -20.32 -5.20 23.22
N GLU A 334 -20.45 -4.70 21.98
CA GLU A 334 -21.64 -4.96 21.17
C GLU A 334 -21.77 -6.42 20.75
N MET A 335 -20.66 -7.10 20.43
CA MET A 335 -20.65 -8.54 20.11
C MET A 335 -21.02 -9.40 21.32
N ASP A 336 -20.42 -9.13 22.47
CA ASP A 336 -20.73 -9.84 23.72
C ASP A 336 -22.18 -9.56 24.16
N GLY A 337 -22.69 -8.34 23.88
CA GLY A 337 -24.03 -7.86 24.19
C GLY A 337 -25.18 -8.43 23.36
N PHE A 338 -24.91 -9.22 22.30
CA PHE A 338 -25.96 -9.92 21.56
C PHE A 338 -26.69 -10.94 22.44
N ASP A 339 -28.00 -10.77 22.58
CA ASP A 339 -28.89 -11.86 23.00
C ASP A 339 -28.99 -12.87 21.86
N ALA A 340 -28.96 -14.17 22.17
CA ALA A 340 -29.05 -15.25 21.18
C ALA A 340 -30.33 -15.20 20.34
N ASN A 341 -31.33 -14.43 20.79
CA ASN A 341 -32.59 -14.23 20.08
C ASN A 341 -32.54 -13.15 18.98
N THR A 342 -31.52 -12.29 18.99
CA THR A 342 -31.37 -11.19 18.02
C THR A 342 -30.61 -11.74 16.82
N ASN A 343 -31.33 -12.14 15.76
CA ASN A 343 -30.79 -12.82 14.57
C ASN A 343 -29.90 -11.90 13.70
N VAL A 344 -28.83 -11.37 14.27
CA VAL A 344 -27.87 -10.49 13.59
C VAL A 344 -26.51 -11.18 13.60
N ILE A 345 -25.87 -11.25 12.44
CA ILE A 345 -24.54 -11.86 12.28
C ILE A 345 -23.54 -10.80 11.86
N LEU A 346 -22.37 -10.80 12.51
CA LEU A 346 -21.23 -9.97 12.13
C LEU A 346 -20.25 -10.78 11.27
N ILE A 347 -20.11 -10.42 10.00
CA ILE A 347 -19.06 -10.95 9.13
C ILE A 347 -17.93 -9.92 9.04
N ALA A 348 -16.69 -10.32 9.32
CA ALA A 348 -15.53 -9.45 9.15
C ALA A 348 -14.56 -10.04 8.13
N ALA A 349 -13.85 -9.19 7.39
CA ALA A 349 -12.82 -9.61 6.44
C ALA A 349 -11.44 -9.06 6.84
N THR A 350 -10.40 -9.88 6.71
CA THR A 350 -9.00 -9.47 6.88
C THR A 350 -8.09 -10.11 5.84
N ASN A 351 -7.03 -9.41 5.45
CA ASN A 351 -5.93 -9.99 4.69
C ASN A 351 -4.77 -10.44 5.60
N ARG A 352 -4.85 -10.10 6.89
CA ARG A 352 -3.79 -10.29 7.89
C ARG A 352 -4.38 -10.81 9.20
N PRO A 353 -4.72 -12.10 9.29
CA PRO A 353 -5.23 -12.68 10.54
C PRO A 353 -4.17 -12.67 11.65
N ASP A 354 -2.88 -12.69 11.29
CA ASP A 354 -1.72 -12.72 12.17
C ASP A 354 -1.60 -11.49 13.09
N VAL A 355 -2.03 -10.32 12.64
CA VAL A 355 -1.91 -9.07 13.41
C VAL A 355 -3.10 -8.77 14.29
N LEU A 356 -4.17 -9.57 14.21
CA LEU A 356 -5.40 -9.32 14.96
C LEU A 356 -5.21 -9.61 16.45
N ASP A 357 -5.89 -8.83 17.29
CA ASP A 357 -5.96 -9.06 18.73
C ASP A 357 -6.66 -10.42 18.98
N PRO A 358 -6.01 -11.37 19.67
CA PRO A 358 -6.60 -12.66 20.02
C PRO A 358 -7.92 -12.54 20.78
N ALA A 359 -8.20 -11.40 21.41
CA ALA A 359 -9.49 -11.12 22.03
C ALA A 359 -10.65 -11.17 21.02
N LEU A 360 -10.45 -10.81 19.75
CA LEU A 360 -11.48 -10.88 18.71
C LEU A 360 -11.80 -12.33 18.32
N LEU A 361 -10.82 -13.23 18.42
CA LEU A 361 -10.92 -14.64 18.01
C LEU A 361 -11.42 -15.58 19.13
N ARG A 362 -11.83 -15.03 20.27
CA ARG A 362 -12.32 -15.84 21.40
C ARG A 362 -13.77 -16.30 21.17
N PRO A 363 -14.15 -17.48 21.69
CA PRO A 363 -15.54 -17.95 21.68
C PRO A 363 -16.53 -16.91 22.23
N GLY A 364 -17.66 -16.73 21.54
CA GLY A 364 -18.63 -15.66 21.72
C GLY A 364 -18.44 -14.44 20.80
N ARG A 365 -17.39 -14.41 19.96
CA ARG A 365 -17.04 -13.28 19.08
C ARG A 365 -16.90 -13.75 17.63
N PHE A 366 -15.70 -13.77 17.05
CA PHE A 366 -15.45 -14.43 15.76
C PHE A 366 -15.19 -15.92 15.98
N ASP A 367 -16.30 -16.64 16.19
CA ASP A 367 -16.31 -18.05 16.55
C ASP A 367 -16.02 -18.94 15.34
N ARG A 368 -16.46 -18.49 14.17
CA ARG A 368 -16.20 -19.16 12.90
C ARG A 368 -15.11 -18.40 12.15
N GLN A 369 -14.10 -19.12 11.69
CA GLN A 369 -13.04 -18.59 10.85
C GLN A 369 -13.06 -19.37 9.55
N VAL A 370 -13.31 -18.68 8.44
CA VAL A 370 -13.38 -19.28 7.10
C VAL A 370 -12.22 -18.74 6.29
N SER A 371 -11.35 -19.64 5.84
CA SER A 371 -10.28 -19.31 4.90
C SER A 371 -10.86 -19.11 3.51
N VAL A 372 -10.50 -18.01 2.86
CA VAL A 372 -10.83 -17.72 1.46
C VAL A 372 -9.49 -17.59 0.73
N GLU A 373 -9.02 -18.72 0.20
CA GLU A 373 -7.68 -18.84 -0.35
C GLU A 373 -7.61 -18.32 -1.79
N ALA A 374 -6.49 -18.54 -2.48
CA ALA A 374 -6.45 -18.28 -3.91
C ALA A 374 -7.02 -19.50 -4.65
N PRO A 375 -7.79 -19.30 -5.72
CA PRO A 375 -8.46 -20.39 -6.43
C PRO A 375 -7.45 -21.33 -7.10
N ASP A 376 -7.79 -22.61 -7.09
CA ASP A 376 -7.10 -23.66 -7.84
C ASP A 376 -7.36 -23.55 -9.35
N MET A 377 -6.75 -24.42 -10.16
CA MET A 377 -6.92 -24.43 -11.61
C MET A 377 -8.39 -24.48 -12.04
N ALA A 378 -9.20 -25.35 -11.41
CA ALA A 378 -10.61 -25.51 -11.73
C ALA A 378 -11.42 -24.28 -11.33
N GLY A 379 -11.14 -23.73 -10.15
CA GLY A 379 -11.72 -22.50 -9.64
C GLY A 379 -11.40 -21.29 -10.50
N ARG A 380 -10.16 -21.14 -10.96
CA ARG A 380 -9.77 -20.08 -11.92
C ARG A 380 -10.58 -20.16 -13.22
N ALA A 381 -10.75 -21.37 -13.77
CA ALA A 381 -11.57 -21.58 -14.95
C ALA A 381 -13.06 -21.23 -14.70
N ALA A 382 -13.60 -21.59 -13.54
CA ALA A 382 -14.96 -21.24 -13.14
C ALA A 382 -15.16 -19.72 -12.97
N ILE A 383 -14.22 -19.05 -12.30
CA ILE A 383 -14.22 -17.58 -12.14
C ILE A 383 -14.13 -16.87 -13.50
N LEU A 384 -13.27 -17.36 -14.41
CA LEU A 384 -13.19 -16.83 -15.76
C LEU A 384 -14.52 -17.00 -16.51
N LYS A 385 -15.23 -18.12 -16.33
CA LYS A 385 -16.56 -18.34 -16.94
C LYS A 385 -17.59 -17.35 -16.41
N VAL A 386 -17.62 -17.08 -15.10
CA VAL A 386 -18.51 -16.07 -14.50
C VAL A 386 -18.20 -14.68 -15.06
N HIS A 387 -16.93 -14.26 -15.06
CA HIS A 387 -16.55 -12.93 -15.56
C HIS A 387 -16.56 -12.79 -17.09
N ALA A 388 -16.63 -13.89 -17.83
CA ALA A 388 -16.85 -13.90 -19.27
C ALA A 388 -18.31 -13.61 -19.64
N GLN A 389 -19.27 -13.80 -18.73
CA GLN A 389 -20.68 -13.54 -19.00
C GLN A 389 -20.88 -12.07 -19.40
N GLY A 390 -21.54 -11.86 -20.54
CA GLY A 390 -21.78 -10.53 -21.11
C GLY A 390 -20.61 -9.93 -21.91
N LYS A 391 -19.46 -10.62 -22.03
CA LYS A 391 -18.34 -10.19 -22.88
C LYS A 391 -18.37 -10.94 -24.23
N PRO A 392 -18.19 -10.24 -25.37
CA PRO A 392 -18.14 -10.89 -26.67
C PRO A 392 -16.78 -11.56 -26.89
N LEU A 393 -16.68 -12.86 -26.58
CA LEU A 393 -15.50 -13.68 -26.85
C LEU A 393 -15.58 -14.30 -28.27
N ASN A 394 -14.43 -14.53 -28.90
CA ASN A 394 -14.36 -15.36 -30.11
C ASN A 394 -14.48 -16.85 -29.76
N ASP A 395 -14.98 -17.68 -30.68
CA ASP A 395 -15.20 -19.12 -30.48
C ASP A 395 -13.88 -19.89 -30.25
N ASP A 396 -12.75 -19.34 -30.72
CA ASP A 396 -11.41 -19.92 -30.56
C ASP A 396 -10.81 -19.68 -29.17
N VAL A 397 -11.49 -18.96 -28.27
CA VAL A 397 -11.00 -18.65 -26.93
C VAL A 397 -11.26 -19.82 -25.99
N ASP A 398 -10.17 -20.40 -25.47
CA ASP A 398 -10.22 -21.43 -24.44
C ASP A 398 -9.88 -20.83 -23.07
N LEU A 399 -10.89 -20.71 -22.21
CA LEU A 399 -10.72 -20.19 -20.84
C LEU A 399 -9.96 -21.15 -19.93
N ASP A 400 -9.98 -22.45 -20.20
CA ASP A 400 -9.24 -23.45 -19.43
C ASP A 400 -7.73 -23.30 -19.72
N LEU A 401 -7.35 -22.96 -20.96
CA LEU A 401 -5.97 -22.61 -21.30
C LEU A 401 -5.52 -21.30 -20.64
N VAL A 402 -6.42 -20.32 -20.51
CA VAL A 402 -6.13 -19.08 -19.77
C VAL A 402 -5.90 -19.38 -18.29
N ALA A 403 -6.73 -20.23 -17.67
CA ALA A 403 -6.58 -20.63 -16.26
C ALA A 403 -5.22 -21.28 -15.98
N LYS A 404 -4.71 -22.10 -16.91
CA LYS A 404 -3.36 -22.70 -16.87
C LYS A 404 -2.25 -21.66 -16.95
N ARG A 405 -2.51 -20.54 -17.62
CA ARG A 405 -1.55 -19.46 -17.82
C ARG A 405 -1.56 -18.40 -16.71
N THR A 406 -2.44 -18.54 -15.72
CA THR A 406 -2.62 -17.60 -14.62
C THR A 406 -2.51 -18.27 -13.24
N PRO A 407 -1.47 -19.07 -12.93
CA PRO A 407 -1.30 -19.68 -11.62
C PRO A 407 -1.10 -18.60 -10.55
N GLY A 408 -1.71 -18.81 -9.39
CA GLY A 408 -1.66 -17.88 -8.27
C GLY A 408 -2.45 -16.57 -8.47
N PHE A 409 -3.20 -16.43 -9.58
CA PHE A 409 -4.07 -15.28 -9.77
C PHE A 409 -5.29 -15.37 -8.87
N THR A 410 -5.66 -14.26 -8.25
CA THR A 410 -6.88 -14.15 -7.48
C THR A 410 -8.09 -13.90 -8.39
N GLY A 411 -9.31 -14.06 -7.88
CA GLY A 411 -10.51 -13.77 -8.66
C GLY A 411 -10.55 -12.33 -9.19
N ALA A 412 -10.05 -11.36 -8.42
CA ALA A 412 -9.91 -9.98 -8.86
C ALA A 412 -8.89 -9.82 -10.02
N ASP A 413 -7.79 -10.57 -10.00
CA ASP A 413 -6.80 -10.55 -11.07
C ASP A 413 -7.38 -11.12 -12.37
N LEU A 414 -8.12 -12.23 -12.28
CA LEU A 414 -8.79 -12.85 -13.43
C LEU A 414 -9.87 -11.93 -14.03
N ALA A 415 -10.68 -11.29 -13.18
CA ALA A 415 -11.64 -10.28 -13.61
C ALA A 415 -10.93 -9.13 -14.34
N ASN A 416 -9.77 -8.70 -13.83
CA ASN A 416 -8.96 -7.65 -14.43
C ASN A 416 -8.36 -8.10 -15.78
N VAL A 417 -7.91 -9.35 -15.94
CA VAL A 417 -7.43 -9.90 -17.22
C VAL A 417 -8.53 -9.79 -18.29
N LEU A 418 -9.74 -10.27 -18.00
CA LEU A 418 -10.85 -10.20 -18.97
C LEU A 418 -11.30 -8.76 -19.25
N ASN A 419 -11.19 -7.87 -18.27
CA ASN A 419 -11.46 -6.45 -18.47
C ASN A 419 -10.41 -5.77 -19.36
N GLU A 420 -9.12 -6.01 -19.11
CA GLU A 420 -8.03 -5.50 -19.94
C GLU A 420 -8.10 -6.06 -21.36
N ALA A 421 -8.43 -7.36 -21.54
CA ALA A 421 -8.62 -7.95 -22.86
C ALA A 421 -9.75 -7.25 -23.63
N ALA A 422 -10.87 -6.93 -22.96
CA ALA A 422 -11.96 -6.16 -23.56
C ALA A 422 -11.52 -4.73 -23.94
N LEU A 423 -10.77 -4.05 -23.08
CA LEU A 423 -10.24 -2.70 -23.35
C LEU A 423 -9.24 -2.70 -24.51
N LEU A 424 -8.37 -3.70 -24.61
CA LEU A 424 -7.41 -3.87 -25.71
C LEU A 424 -8.13 -4.12 -27.04
N THR A 425 -9.16 -4.97 -27.00
CA THR A 425 -10.03 -5.26 -28.15
C THR A 425 -10.71 -3.99 -28.64
N ALA A 426 -11.34 -3.23 -27.73
CA ALA A 426 -11.98 -1.96 -28.03
C ALA A 426 -10.99 -0.92 -28.58
N ARG A 427 -9.79 -0.83 -28.02
CA ARG A 427 -8.72 0.07 -28.49
C ARG A 427 -8.26 -0.25 -29.91
N SER A 428 -8.31 -1.52 -30.31
CA SER A 428 -8.01 -1.97 -31.66
C SER A 428 -9.17 -1.84 -32.65
N ASN A 429 -10.32 -1.30 -32.20
CA ASN A 429 -11.60 -1.27 -32.94
C ASN A 429 -12.08 -2.67 -33.38
N ALA A 430 -11.73 -3.71 -32.64
CA ALA A 430 -12.28 -5.04 -32.82
C ALA A 430 -13.59 -5.21 -32.03
N HIS A 431 -14.45 -6.14 -32.47
CA HIS A 431 -15.76 -6.40 -31.85
C HIS A 431 -15.77 -7.63 -30.95
N LEU A 432 -14.87 -8.60 -31.20
CA LEU A 432 -14.74 -9.84 -30.45
C LEU A 432 -13.37 -9.90 -29.80
N ILE A 433 -13.32 -10.37 -28.55
CA ILE A 433 -12.08 -10.60 -27.81
C ILE A 433 -11.42 -11.88 -28.34
N ASP A 434 -10.19 -11.75 -28.83
CA ASP A 434 -9.38 -12.84 -29.39
C ASP A 434 -8.28 -13.30 -28.40
N ASN A 435 -7.64 -14.44 -28.69
CA ASN A 435 -6.53 -14.95 -27.89
C ASN A 435 -5.36 -13.96 -27.81
N ARG A 436 -5.15 -13.12 -28.83
CA ARG A 436 -4.11 -12.09 -28.83
C ARG A 436 -4.37 -11.01 -27.77
N ALA A 437 -5.61 -10.55 -27.63
CA ALA A 437 -6.00 -9.59 -26.61
C ALA A 437 -5.92 -10.18 -25.20
N LEU A 438 -6.29 -11.46 -25.02
CA LEU A 438 -6.13 -12.17 -23.75
C LEU A 438 -4.66 -12.33 -23.36
N ASP A 439 -3.81 -12.75 -24.29
CA ASP A 439 -2.37 -12.90 -24.07
C ASP A 439 -1.71 -11.59 -23.63
N GLU A 440 -2.04 -10.49 -24.32
CA GLU A 440 -1.54 -9.16 -23.95
C GLU A 440 -2.11 -8.70 -22.60
N ALA A 441 -3.34 -9.08 -22.26
CA ALA A 441 -3.94 -8.76 -20.97
C ALA A 441 -3.27 -9.50 -19.81
N ILE A 442 -3.01 -10.81 -19.97
CA ILE A 442 -2.26 -11.62 -18.99
C ILE A 442 -0.87 -11.00 -18.77
N ASP A 443 -0.14 -10.75 -19.86
CA ASP A 443 1.19 -10.11 -19.79
C ASP A 443 1.14 -8.77 -19.05
N ARG A 444 0.09 -7.98 -19.28
CA ARG A 444 -0.09 -6.68 -18.66
C ARG A 444 -0.39 -6.75 -17.18
N VAL A 445 -1.13 -7.77 -16.73
CA VAL A 445 -1.38 -8.00 -15.31
C VAL A 445 -0.11 -8.48 -14.61
N ILE A 446 0.68 -9.36 -15.24
CA ILE A 446 1.93 -9.90 -14.67
C ILE A 446 3.05 -8.85 -14.65
N ALA A 447 3.37 -8.27 -15.80
CA ALA A 447 4.59 -7.48 -16.01
C ALA A 447 4.33 -5.99 -16.26
N GLY A 448 3.06 -5.58 -16.33
CA GLY A 448 2.66 -4.22 -16.67
C GLY A 448 2.61 -3.94 -18.17
N PRO A 449 2.19 -2.71 -18.57
CA PRO A 449 2.04 -2.36 -19.97
C PRO A 449 3.39 -2.35 -20.70
N GLN A 450 3.35 -2.71 -21.99
CA GLN A 450 4.49 -2.63 -22.88
C GLN A 450 4.97 -1.18 -23.06
N LYS A 451 6.29 -0.96 -22.97
CA LYS A 451 6.90 0.36 -23.15
C LYS A 451 7.36 0.57 -24.59
N HIS A 452 6.47 1.04 -25.46
CA HIS A 452 6.82 1.37 -26.85
C HIS A 452 7.84 2.51 -27.00
N SER A 453 7.95 3.41 -26.02
CA SER A 453 8.85 4.58 -26.08
C SER A 453 10.32 4.27 -25.76
N ARG A 454 10.60 3.12 -25.13
CA ARG A 454 11.96 2.73 -24.74
C ARG A 454 12.59 1.91 -25.88
N VAL A 455 13.14 2.61 -26.86
CA VAL A 455 13.93 1.99 -27.93
C VAL A 455 15.26 1.52 -27.35
N MET A 456 15.47 0.21 -27.27
CA MET A 456 16.74 -0.38 -26.85
C MET A 456 17.78 -0.24 -27.96
N ARG A 457 19.04 -0.06 -27.59
CA ARG A 457 20.15 -0.16 -28.56
C ARG A 457 20.30 -1.61 -29.01
N GLU A 458 20.82 -1.84 -30.22
CA GLU A 458 21.06 -3.20 -30.75
C GLU A 458 21.88 -4.09 -29.80
N HIS A 459 22.90 -3.51 -29.15
CA HIS A 459 23.70 -4.24 -28.17
C HIS A 459 22.88 -4.62 -26.92
N GLU A 460 22.07 -3.70 -26.38
CA GLU A 460 21.21 -3.98 -25.23
C GLU A 460 20.15 -5.03 -25.57
N LYS A 461 19.53 -4.93 -26.75
CA LYS A 461 18.57 -5.92 -27.25
C LYS A 461 19.22 -7.31 -27.36
N ARG A 462 20.47 -7.37 -27.83
CA ARG A 462 21.24 -8.62 -27.90
C ARG A 462 21.59 -9.16 -26.52
N VAL A 463 22.00 -8.32 -25.58
CA VAL A 463 22.25 -8.76 -24.20
C VAL A 463 20.98 -9.34 -23.58
N THR A 464 19.84 -8.63 -23.69
CA THR A 464 18.55 -9.13 -23.20
C THR A 464 18.14 -10.43 -23.88
N ALA A 465 18.33 -10.58 -25.20
CA ALA A 465 18.01 -11.83 -25.88
C ALA A 465 18.81 -13.03 -25.35
N TYR A 466 20.11 -12.88 -25.13
CA TYR A 466 20.94 -13.94 -24.55
C TYR A 466 20.63 -14.18 -23.07
N HIS A 467 20.26 -13.14 -22.33
CA HIS A 467 19.84 -13.23 -20.93
C HIS A 467 18.57 -14.08 -20.80
N GLU A 468 17.52 -13.74 -21.55
CA GLU A 468 16.25 -14.50 -21.54
C GLU A 468 16.43 -15.91 -22.11
N ALA A 469 17.23 -16.07 -23.17
CA ALA A 469 17.57 -17.37 -23.71
C ALA A 469 18.31 -18.25 -22.67
N GLY A 470 19.13 -17.63 -21.81
CA GLY A 470 19.81 -18.30 -20.70
C GLY A 470 18.83 -18.87 -19.68
N HIS A 471 17.85 -18.07 -19.24
CA HIS A 471 16.78 -18.54 -18.37
C HIS A 471 16.00 -19.70 -18.99
N ALA A 472 15.54 -19.51 -20.23
CA ALA A 472 14.72 -20.49 -20.93
C ALA A 472 15.45 -21.83 -21.15
N LEU A 473 16.73 -21.79 -21.54
CA LEU A 473 17.53 -22.99 -21.76
C LEU A 473 17.86 -23.72 -20.45
N CYS A 474 18.13 -22.99 -19.37
CA CYS A 474 18.32 -23.59 -18.04
C CYS A 474 17.05 -24.30 -17.55
N ALA A 475 15.87 -23.71 -17.73
CA ALA A 475 14.60 -24.37 -17.41
C ALA A 475 14.38 -25.61 -18.29
N ALA A 476 14.52 -25.49 -19.61
CA ALA A 476 14.30 -26.60 -20.54
C ALA A 476 15.25 -27.80 -20.30
N ALA A 477 16.49 -27.54 -19.86
CA ALA A 477 17.47 -28.58 -19.57
C ALA A 477 17.38 -29.15 -18.15
N GLY A 478 16.68 -28.48 -17.23
CA GLY A 478 16.45 -28.93 -15.86
C GLY A 478 15.65 -30.23 -15.83
N ALA A 479 15.96 -31.11 -14.87
CA ALA A 479 15.28 -32.39 -14.74
C ALA A 479 13.90 -32.26 -14.05
N TYR A 480 13.78 -31.29 -13.14
CA TYR A 480 12.59 -31.03 -12.32
C TYR A 480 12.02 -29.63 -12.56
N SER A 481 12.43 -28.96 -13.63
CA SER A 481 11.90 -27.65 -14.01
C SER A 481 10.60 -27.82 -14.79
N ASP A 482 9.65 -26.93 -14.53
CA ASP A 482 8.42 -26.85 -15.30
C ASP A 482 8.70 -26.37 -16.76
N PRO A 483 7.82 -26.66 -17.72
CA PRO A 483 8.04 -26.29 -19.11
C PRO A 483 8.02 -24.77 -19.34
N VAL A 484 8.85 -24.32 -20.29
CA VAL A 484 8.88 -22.93 -20.74
C VAL A 484 7.80 -22.72 -21.80
N THR A 485 6.85 -21.82 -21.53
CA THR A 485 5.71 -21.57 -22.43
C THR A 485 5.90 -20.32 -23.28
N LYS A 486 6.69 -19.34 -22.82
CA LYS A 486 6.90 -18.08 -23.54
C LYS A 486 8.22 -17.42 -23.15
N VAL A 487 8.88 -16.82 -24.14
CA VAL A 487 10.07 -15.99 -23.95
C VAL A 487 9.92 -14.70 -24.75
N THR A 488 10.17 -13.54 -24.13
CA THR A 488 10.09 -12.26 -24.82
C THR A 488 11.19 -11.29 -24.38
N ILE A 489 11.69 -10.52 -25.34
CA ILE A 489 12.69 -9.45 -25.14
C ILE A 489 12.06 -8.05 -25.19
N LEU A 490 10.72 -7.99 -25.15
CA LEU A 490 9.99 -6.74 -25.19
C LEU A 490 9.92 -6.11 -23.79
N PRO A 491 10.27 -4.83 -23.64
CA PRO A 491 10.30 -4.19 -22.33
C PRO A 491 8.88 -3.99 -21.78
N ARG A 492 8.63 -4.52 -20.58
CA ARG A 492 7.38 -4.33 -19.83
C ARG A 492 7.66 -3.83 -18.43
N GLY A 493 6.91 -2.81 -17.99
CA GLY A 493 7.05 -2.27 -16.64
C GLY A 493 8.51 -1.91 -16.28
N ARG A 494 9.11 -2.65 -15.34
CA ARG A 494 10.52 -2.53 -14.94
C ARG A 494 11.44 -3.53 -15.65
N ALA A 495 10.91 -4.62 -16.19
CA ALA A 495 11.65 -5.68 -16.86
C ALA A 495 12.07 -5.28 -18.29
N LEU A 496 13.20 -5.83 -18.75
CA LEU A 496 13.72 -5.63 -20.12
C LEU A 496 13.24 -6.73 -21.07
N GLY A 497 13.13 -7.95 -20.56
CA GLY A 497 12.45 -9.11 -21.13
C GLY A 497 11.91 -9.96 -19.98
N TYR A 498 11.29 -11.10 -20.29
CA TYR A 498 11.05 -12.16 -19.30
C TYR A 498 10.83 -13.51 -19.97
N THR A 499 11.11 -14.55 -19.19
CA THR A 499 10.83 -15.95 -19.51
C THR A 499 9.71 -16.45 -18.61
N GLN A 500 8.71 -17.10 -19.21
CA GLN A 500 7.56 -17.65 -18.52
C GLN A 500 7.69 -19.17 -18.43
N VAL A 501 7.81 -19.65 -17.20
CA VAL A 501 7.87 -21.06 -16.83
C VAL A 501 6.59 -21.39 -16.08
N MET A 502 5.85 -22.39 -16.54
CA MET A 502 4.47 -22.64 -16.06
C MET A 502 4.31 -24.07 -15.59
N PRO A 503 3.89 -24.30 -14.33
CA PRO A 503 3.53 -25.62 -13.86
C PRO A 503 2.39 -26.21 -14.69
N GLN A 504 2.43 -27.53 -14.93
CA GLN A 504 1.28 -28.23 -15.54
C GLN A 504 0.14 -28.45 -14.54
N ASP A 505 0.50 -28.65 -13.26
CA ASP A 505 -0.42 -28.88 -12.15
C ASP A 505 -0.14 -27.91 -10.99
N ASP A 506 -1.19 -27.56 -10.25
CA ASP A 506 -1.06 -26.76 -9.03
C ASP A 506 -0.42 -27.62 -7.92
N LYS A 507 0.84 -27.33 -7.57
CA LYS A 507 1.60 -28.06 -6.55
C LYS A 507 1.52 -27.34 -5.19
N TYR A 508 1.19 -28.09 -4.14
CA TYR A 508 1.20 -27.58 -2.75
C TYR A 508 2.58 -27.56 -2.10
N SER A 509 3.52 -28.38 -2.58
CA SER A 509 4.87 -28.49 -2.01
C SER A 509 5.93 -28.64 -3.09
N THR A 510 7.09 -28.04 -2.86
CA THR A 510 8.25 -28.11 -3.76
C THR A 510 9.39 -28.86 -3.09
N THR A 511 9.95 -29.82 -3.81
CA THR A 511 11.09 -30.61 -3.36
C THR A 511 12.40 -29.80 -3.41
N ARG A 512 13.42 -30.26 -2.68
CA ARG A 512 14.74 -29.61 -2.70
C ARG A 512 15.36 -29.56 -4.11
N ASN A 513 15.18 -30.62 -4.90
CA ASN A 513 15.75 -30.67 -6.25
C ASN A 513 15.04 -29.70 -7.22
N GLU A 514 13.72 -29.52 -7.08
CA GLU A 514 12.99 -28.47 -7.80
C GLU A 514 13.46 -27.07 -7.41
N LEU A 515 13.66 -26.80 -6.11
CA LEU A 515 14.20 -25.52 -5.65
C LEU A 515 15.61 -25.26 -6.18
N LEU A 516 16.46 -26.29 -6.28
CA LEU A 516 17.77 -26.16 -6.93
C LEU A 516 17.64 -25.83 -8.42
N ASP A 517 16.71 -26.45 -9.14
CA ASP A 517 16.41 -26.08 -10.54
C ASP A 517 15.91 -24.64 -10.66
N GLN A 518 15.11 -24.15 -9.71
CA GLN A 518 14.71 -22.74 -9.66
C GLN A 518 15.92 -21.80 -9.45
N LEU A 519 16.90 -22.18 -8.63
CA LEU A 519 18.15 -21.42 -8.49
C LEU A 519 18.96 -21.43 -9.79
N VAL A 520 19.07 -22.57 -10.46
CA VAL A 520 19.78 -22.70 -11.75
C VAL A 520 19.10 -21.85 -12.83
N TYR A 521 17.76 -21.87 -12.88
CA TYR A 521 16.96 -21.00 -13.71
C TYR A 521 17.27 -19.52 -13.43
N ALA A 522 17.20 -19.08 -12.18
CA ALA A 522 17.45 -17.68 -11.81
C ALA A 522 18.89 -17.22 -12.12
N MET A 523 19.89 -18.11 -12.01
CA MET A 523 21.28 -17.79 -12.35
C MET A 523 21.57 -17.89 -13.86
N GLY A 524 20.66 -18.46 -14.65
CA GLY A 524 20.83 -18.73 -16.09
C GLY A 524 21.09 -17.48 -16.93
N GLY A 525 20.31 -16.41 -16.74
CA GLY A 525 20.49 -15.17 -17.51
C GLY A 525 21.85 -14.52 -17.29
N ARG A 526 22.30 -14.45 -16.03
CA ARG A 526 23.65 -13.95 -15.69
C ARG A 526 24.75 -14.83 -16.28
N ALA A 527 24.65 -16.15 -16.13
CA ALA A 527 25.65 -17.07 -16.67
C ALA A 527 25.76 -16.94 -18.21
N ALA A 528 24.64 -16.74 -18.90
CA ALA A 528 24.63 -16.49 -20.35
C ALA A 528 25.37 -15.19 -20.71
N GLU A 529 25.16 -14.11 -19.96
CA GLU A 529 25.89 -12.85 -20.17
C GLU A 529 27.40 -13.02 -20.00
N GLU A 530 27.82 -13.72 -18.95
CA GLU A 530 29.24 -13.97 -18.66
C GLU A 530 29.91 -14.85 -19.73
N ILE A 531 29.21 -15.86 -20.28
CA ILE A 531 29.73 -16.73 -21.34
C ILE A 531 29.88 -15.97 -22.67
N ILE A 532 28.90 -15.13 -23.01
CA ILE A 532 28.79 -14.52 -24.35
C ILE A 532 29.51 -13.17 -24.41
N PHE A 533 29.24 -12.28 -23.45
CA PHE A 533 29.74 -10.90 -23.45
C PHE A 533 30.97 -10.71 -22.55
N ARG A 534 31.26 -11.66 -21.66
CA ARG A 534 32.38 -11.64 -20.69
C ARG A 534 32.33 -10.52 -19.66
N ASP A 535 31.31 -9.68 -19.71
CA ASP A 535 31.07 -8.58 -18.77
C ASP A 535 29.59 -8.63 -18.35
N PRO A 536 29.29 -8.92 -17.08
CA PRO A 536 27.91 -9.02 -16.62
C PRO A 536 27.27 -7.64 -16.50
N THR A 537 25.98 -7.56 -16.78
CA THR A 537 25.22 -6.32 -16.66
C THR A 537 24.50 -6.19 -15.31
N THR A 538 23.95 -5.01 -15.05
CA THR A 538 23.07 -4.79 -13.89
C THR A 538 21.66 -5.35 -14.09
N GLY A 539 21.34 -5.93 -15.26
CA GLY A 539 20.03 -6.49 -15.57
C GLY A 539 19.63 -7.66 -14.69
N ALA A 540 20.61 -8.48 -14.28
CA ALA A 540 20.41 -9.68 -13.46
C ALA A 540 20.12 -9.41 -11.97
N SER A 541 19.96 -8.14 -11.55
CA SER A 541 19.85 -7.81 -10.11
C SER A 541 18.63 -8.45 -9.44
N ASN A 542 17.51 -8.49 -10.14
CA ASN A 542 16.25 -9.05 -9.65
C ASN A 542 16.32 -10.58 -9.54
N ASP A 543 17.03 -11.23 -10.47
CA ASP A 543 17.16 -12.70 -10.45
C ASP A 543 18.10 -13.14 -9.34
N ILE A 544 19.17 -12.38 -9.09
CA ILE A 544 20.05 -12.58 -7.93
C ILE A 544 19.28 -12.38 -6.62
N GLU A 545 18.44 -11.35 -6.52
CA GLU A 545 17.62 -11.09 -5.34
C GLU A 545 16.67 -12.26 -5.06
N LYS A 546 15.94 -12.73 -6.09
CA LYS A 546 15.04 -13.89 -5.99
C LYS A 546 15.79 -15.17 -5.63
N ALA A 547 16.89 -15.46 -6.32
CA ALA A 547 17.72 -16.64 -6.04
C ALA A 547 18.25 -16.62 -4.60
N THR A 548 18.70 -15.45 -4.12
CA THR A 548 19.19 -15.27 -2.76
C THR A 548 18.07 -15.47 -1.74
N ALA A 549 16.88 -14.94 -1.98
CA ALA A 549 15.72 -15.14 -1.10
C ALA A 549 15.31 -16.62 -1.03
N THR A 550 15.23 -17.31 -2.16
CA THR A 550 14.92 -18.75 -2.21
C THR A 550 16.00 -19.58 -1.50
N ALA A 551 17.28 -19.34 -1.80
CA ALA A 551 18.38 -20.02 -1.14
C ALA A 551 18.40 -19.76 0.38
N ARG A 552 18.08 -18.54 0.82
CA ARG A 552 17.94 -18.24 2.25
C ARG A 552 16.79 -19.02 2.89
N LYS A 553 15.60 -19.06 2.27
CA LYS A 553 14.46 -19.87 2.76
C LYS A 553 14.77 -21.36 2.82
N MET A 554 15.52 -21.90 1.84
CA MET A 554 16.00 -23.28 1.88
C MET A 554 16.82 -23.57 3.14
N VAL A 555 17.64 -22.62 3.58
CA VAL A 555 18.48 -22.77 4.76
C VAL A 555 17.73 -22.46 6.06
N THR A 556 16.96 -21.38 6.12
CA THR A 556 16.35 -20.88 7.36
C THR A 556 14.97 -21.45 7.65
N ASP A 557 14.13 -21.62 6.63
CA ASP A 557 12.71 -21.93 6.83
C ASP A 557 12.45 -23.42 6.61
N TYR A 558 13.07 -23.99 5.58
CA TYR A 558 12.87 -25.38 5.18
C TYR A 558 13.89 -26.36 5.77
N GLY A 559 15.01 -25.87 6.30
CA GLY A 559 16.06 -26.71 6.91
C GLY A 559 16.70 -27.70 5.93
N MET A 560 16.88 -27.29 4.67
CA MET A 560 17.40 -28.13 3.57
C MET A 560 18.93 -28.17 3.47
N THR A 561 19.63 -27.91 4.58
CA THR A 561 21.09 -28.02 4.71
C THR A 561 21.48 -28.80 5.95
N SER A 562 22.50 -29.65 5.83
CA SER A 562 22.97 -30.49 6.94
C SER A 562 23.70 -29.69 8.02
N ALA A 563 24.36 -28.57 7.65
CA ALA A 563 25.12 -27.73 8.58
C ALA A 563 24.23 -26.99 9.59
N VAL A 564 23.04 -26.56 9.16
CA VAL A 564 22.04 -25.90 10.02
C VAL A 564 21.06 -26.93 10.60
N GLY A 565 20.66 -27.92 9.80
CA GLY A 565 19.69 -28.94 10.15
C GLY A 565 18.25 -28.50 9.95
N ALA A 566 17.31 -29.37 10.33
CA ALA A 566 15.87 -29.14 10.23
C ALA A 566 15.34 -28.24 11.37
N VAL A 567 15.88 -27.02 11.46
CA VAL A 567 15.50 -26.01 12.45
C VAL A 567 15.06 -24.74 11.73
N LYS A 568 13.89 -24.20 12.10
CA LYS A 568 13.43 -22.91 11.59
C LYS A 568 14.22 -21.77 12.28
N LEU A 569 15.02 -21.05 11.52
CA LEU A 569 15.85 -19.94 12.00
C LEU A 569 15.21 -18.59 11.64
N GLY A 570 14.67 -17.90 12.66
CA GLY A 570 14.10 -16.56 12.55
C GLY A 570 12.58 -16.54 12.68
N THR A 571 12.06 -15.49 13.30
CA THR A 571 10.66 -15.11 13.19
C THR A 571 10.40 -14.59 11.78
N THR A 572 9.27 -15.03 11.24
CA THR A 572 8.76 -14.68 9.91
C THR A 572 8.88 -13.17 9.67
N GLU A 573 9.26 -12.76 8.45
CA GLU A 573 9.41 -11.34 8.01
C GLU A 573 8.19 -10.43 8.30
N SER A 574 7.09 -10.97 8.82
CA SER A 574 5.85 -10.29 9.21
C SER A 574 5.88 -9.58 10.57
N GLU A 575 6.85 -9.83 11.46
CA GLU A 575 7.02 -9.04 12.70
C GLU A 575 7.78 -7.73 12.49
N THR A 576 7.41 -6.96 11.46
CA THR A 576 7.79 -5.54 11.35
C THR A 576 6.96 -4.71 12.34
N VAL A 577 7.19 -4.96 13.63
CA VAL A 577 6.67 -4.11 14.70
C VAL A 577 7.51 -2.83 14.71
N LEU A 578 6.86 -1.71 14.36
CA LEU A 578 7.25 -0.35 14.74
C LEU A 578 8.38 0.35 13.97
N GLY A 579 8.69 0.01 12.71
CA GLY A 579 9.63 0.81 11.89
C GLY A 579 11.04 0.94 12.49
N LEU A 580 11.32 0.17 13.53
CA LEU A 580 12.63 -0.16 14.05
C LEU A 580 12.98 -1.45 13.32
N ASN A 581 14.08 -1.44 12.56
CA ASN A 581 14.68 -2.67 12.08
C ASN A 581 15.06 -3.49 13.32
N ALA A 582 14.17 -4.36 13.78
CA ALA A 582 14.47 -5.34 14.81
C ALA A 582 15.40 -6.37 14.18
N THR A 583 16.68 -6.00 14.11
CA THR A 583 17.81 -6.89 13.81
C THR A 583 18.09 -7.83 14.98
N SER A 584 17.12 -8.13 15.85
CA SER A 584 17.26 -9.17 16.86
C SER A 584 17.04 -10.51 16.16
N ARG A 585 18.10 -11.02 15.54
CA ARG A 585 18.15 -12.41 15.09
C ARG A 585 18.02 -13.30 16.33
N ASP A 586 17.09 -14.25 16.33
CA ASP A 586 16.91 -15.22 17.43
C ASP A 586 18.02 -16.29 17.49
N PHE A 587 19.09 -16.13 16.71
CA PHE A 587 20.20 -17.05 16.60
C PHE A 587 21.55 -16.31 16.69
N SER A 588 22.60 -17.05 17.06
CA SER A 588 23.93 -16.47 17.27
C SER A 588 24.56 -15.96 15.97
N GLU A 589 25.49 -15.02 16.07
CA GLU A 589 26.29 -14.55 14.93
C GLU A 589 27.06 -15.69 14.23
N GLN A 590 27.43 -16.73 14.97
CA GLN A 590 28.06 -17.91 14.39
C GLN A 590 27.08 -18.67 13.48
N VAL A 591 25.83 -18.85 13.90
CA VAL A 591 24.79 -19.47 13.06
C VAL A 591 24.49 -18.58 11.85
N ALA A 592 24.44 -17.27 12.03
CA ALA A 592 24.27 -16.32 10.93
C ALA A 592 25.37 -16.47 9.86
N ALA A 593 26.63 -16.56 10.28
CA ALA A 593 27.77 -16.76 9.38
C ALA A 593 27.69 -18.11 8.64
N THR A 594 27.23 -19.18 9.32
CA THR A 594 26.96 -20.47 8.68
C THR A 594 25.86 -20.35 7.62
N VAL A 595 24.74 -19.69 7.94
CA VAL A 595 23.64 -19.46 6.98
C VAL A 595 24.15 -18.72 5.74
N ASP A 596 24.90 -17.64 5.90
CA ASP A 596 25.42 -16.87 4.76
C ASP A 596 26.41 -17.69 3.91
N THR A 597 27.19 -18.58 4.54
CA THR A 597 28.09 -19.50 3.84
C THR A 597 27.32 -20.53 3.02
N GLU A 598 26.27 -21.13 3.60
CA GLU A 598 25.42 -22.10 2.91
C GLU A 598 24.64 -21.47 1.75
N VAL A 599 24.06 -20.28 1.95
CA VAL A 599 23.37 -19.53 0.89
C VAL A 599 24.32 -19.26 -0.28
N ARG A 600 25.54 -18.79 0.00
CA ARG A 600 26.55 -18.58 -1.04
C ARG A 600 26.90 -19.88 -1.76
N SER A 601 27.09 -20.98 -1.02
CA SER A 601 27.41 -22.30 -1.59
C SER A 601 26.34 -22.77 -2.57
N LEU A 602 25.05 -22.61 -2.21
CA LEU A 602 23.91 -22.95 -3.07
C LEU A 602 23.90 -22.12 -4.36
N LEU A 603 24.11 -20.80 -4.26
CA LEU A 603 24.13 -19.91 -5.42
C LEU A 603 25.33 -20.16 -6.33
N ASP A 604 26.52 -20.37 -5.76
CA ASP A 604 27.74 -20.67 -6.53
C ASP A 604 27.61 -22.03 -7.26
N ALA A 605 26.96 -23.02 -6.64
CA ALA A 605 26.65 -24.30 -7.27
C ALA A 605 25.64 -24.14 -8.41
N ALA A 606 24.55 -23.41 -8.18
CA ALA A 606 23.53 -23.14 -9.20
C ALA A 606 24.11 -22.38 -10.41
N HIS A 607 24.97 -21.39 -10.17
CA HIS A 607 25.65 -20.66 -11.23
C HIS A 607 26.60 -21.55 -12.04
N ARG A 608 27.36 -22.43 -11.38
CA ARG A 608 28.23 -23.41 -12.05
C ARG A 608 27.42 -24.37 -12.91
N GLU A 609 26.30 -24.87 -12.39
CA GLU A 609 25.44 -25.78 -13.13
C GLU A 609 24.79 -25.09 -14.34
N ALA A 610 24.31 -23.85 -14.18
CA ALA A 610 23.83 -23.03 -15.29
C ALA A 610 24.92 -22.88 -16.36
N TRP A 611 26.16 -22.59 -15.96
CA TRP A 611 27.29 -22.50 -16.89
C TRP A 611 27.51 -23.79 -17.68
N GLU A 612 27.44 -24.95 -17.02
CA GLU A 612 27.57 -26.26 -17.67
C GLU A 612 26.43 -26.53 -18.67
N ILE A 613 25.18 -26.20 -18.31
CA ILE A 613 24.02 -26.33 -19.20
C ILE A 613 24.22 -25.50 -20.46
N LEU A 614 24.55 -24.22 -20.29
CA LEU A 614 24.66 -23.25 -21.38
C LEU A 614 25.84 -23.56 -22.31
N THR A 615 26.96 -24.03 -21.75
CA THR A 615 28.13 -24.43 -22.55
C THR A 615 27.90 -25.72 -23.32
N ARG A 616 27.25 -26.72 -22.70
CA ARG A 616 26.89 -27.98 -23.37
C ARG A 616 25.88 -27.78 -24.49
N ASN A 617 24.90 -26.91 -24.27
CA ASN A 617 23.80 -26.62 -25.21
C ASN A 617 24.03 -25.32 -26.00
N ARG A 618 25.29 -24.95 -26.24
CA ARG A 618 25.66 -23.64 -26.82
C ARG A 618 25.01 -23.36 -28.18
N ALA A 619 24.90 -24.37 -29.04
CA ALA A 619 24.28 -24.21 -30.35
C ALA A 619 22.78 -23.84 -30.24
N VAL A 620 22.07 -24.45 -29.29
CA VAL A 620 20.65 -24.16 -29.03
C VAL A 620 20.50 -22.76 -28.43
N LEU A 621 21.40 -22.36 -27.53
CA LEU A 621 21.42 -21.00 -26.97
C LEU A 621 21.55 -19.93 -28.06
N ASP A 622 22.52 -20.10 -28.97
CA ASP A 622 22.75 -19.15 -30.06
C ASP A 622 21.55 -19.11 -31.02
N GLN A 623 20.97 -20.27 -31.37
CA GLN A 623 19.75 -20.33 -32.19
C GLN A 623 18.57 -19.61 -31.52
N LEU A 624 18.34 -19.88 -30.23
CA LEU A 624 17.24 -19.27 -29.48
C LEU A 624 17.38 -17.74 -29.42
N ALA A 625 18.59 -17.24 -29.16
CA ALA A 625 18.86 -15.81 -29.12
C ALA A 625 18.69 -15.13 -30.48
N GLU A 626 19.12 -15.78 -31.58
CA GLU A 626 18.92 -15.27 -32.95
C GLU A 626 17.43 -15.20 -33.32
N GLU A 627 16.66 -16.25 -33.00
CA GLU A 627 15.23 -16.25 -33.25
C GLU A 627 14.51 -15.16 -32.41
N LEU A 628 14.90 -14.97 -31.14
CA LEU A 628 14.39 -13.88 -30.29
C LEU A 628 14.72 -12.50 -30.85
N LEU A 629 15.91 -12.28 -31.41
CA LEU A 629 16.27 -11.01 -32.03
C LEU A 629 15.40 -10.69 -33.26
N SER A 630 14.98 -11.72 -33.99
CA SER A 630 14.16 -11.59 -35.20
C SER A 630 12.66 -11.44 -34.93
N ARG A 631 12.11 -12.21 -33.98
CA ARG A 631 10.65 -12.28 -33.70
C ARG A 631 10.24 -11.57 -32.42
N GLU A 632 11.19 -11.24 -31.54
CA GLU A 632 11.03 -10.54 -30.26
C GLU A 632 10.25 -11.32 -29.18
N THR A 633 9.35 -12.22 -29.57
CA THR A 633 8.60 -13.13 -28.70
C THR A 633 8.52 -14.50 -29.34
N LEU A 634 8.79 -15.54 -28.55
CA LEU A 634 8.63 -16.94 -28.92
C LEU A 634 7.61 -17.59 -27.98
N LEU A 635 6.70 -18.36 -28.55
CA LEU A 635 5.65 -19.10 -27.83
C LEU A 635 6.01 -20.59 -27.76
N GLU A 636 5.24 -21.35 -26.98
CA GLU A 636 5.41 -22.77 -26.71
C GLU A 636 5.78 -23.60 -27.95
N LYS A 637 5.01 -23.50 -29.05
CA LYS A 637 5.29 -24.24 -30.29
C LYS A 637 6.63 -23.92 -30.94
N ASP A 638 7.08 -22.67 -30.85
CA ASP A 638 8.40 -22.27 -31.36
C ASP A 638 9.50 -22.82 -30.45
N LEU A 639 9.27 -22.77 -29.14
CA LEU A 639 10.20 -23.25 -28.12
C LEU A 639 10.36 -24.77 -28.15
N GLU A 640 9.27 -25.52 -28.31
CA GLU A 640 9.29 -26.99 -28.47
C GLU A 640 10.23 -27.40 -29.61
N ARG A 641 10.09 -26.78 -30.78
CA ARG A 641 10.95 -27.02 -31.95
C ARG A 641 12.42 -26.69 -31.66
N ILE A 642 12.70 -25.58 -30.98
CA ILE A 642 14.08 -25.18 -30.66
C ILE A 642 14.69 -26.11 -29.61
N PHE A 643 13.88 -26.60 -28.67
CA PHE A 643 14.32 -27.42 -27.56
C PHE A 643 14.45 -28.92 -27.86
N GLU A 644 14.02 -29.40 -29.03
CA GLU A 644 14.22 -30.79 -29.47
C GLU A 644 15.68 -31.26 -29.35
N GLY A 645 16.64 -30.37 -29.57
CA GLY A 645 18.08 -30.65 -29.50
C GLY A 645 18.73 -30.47 -28.12
N VAL A 646 17.96 -30.18 -27.06
CA VAL A 646 18.51 -29.88 -25.73
C VAL A 646 18.96 -31.15 -25.03
N VAL A 647 20.22 -31.16 -24.60
CA VAL A 647 20.77 -32.18 -23.72
C VAL A 647 20.39 -31.84 -22.29
N LYS A 648 19.44 -32.60 -21.73
CA LYS A 648 18.99 -32.48 -20.34
C LYS A 648 20.10 -32.85 -19.35
N GLN A 649 20.05 -32.25 -18.16
CA GLN A 649 20.90 -32.66 -17.04
C GLN A 649 20.47 -34.02 -16.48
N PRO A 650 21.40 -34.83 -15.95
CA PRO A 650 21.03 -36.04 -15.23
C PRO A 650 20.29 -35.69 -13.94
N GLU A 651 19.43 -36.59 -13.49
CA GLU A 651 18.72 -36.42 -12.22
C GLU A 651 19.71 -36.26 -11.06
N ARG A 652 19.53 -35.21 -10.25
CA ARG A 652 20.31 -35.02 -9.04
C ARG A 652 20.03 -36.14 -8.04
N PRO A 653 21.04 -36.61 -7.28
CA PRO A 653 20.81 -37.60 -6.24
C PRO A 653 19.82 -37.06 -5.19
N LEU A 654 19.03 -37.97 -4.62
CA LEU A 654 18.10 -37.62 -3.55
C LEU A 654 18.84 -37.03 -2.35
N TRP A 655 18.31 -35.94 -1.82
CA TRP A 655 18.90 -35.27 -0.67
C TRP A 655 18.83 -36.12 0.59
N ARG A 656 19.89 -36.06 1.38
CA ARG A 656 19.99 -36.72 2.69
C ARG A 656 20.39 -35.69 3.72
N SER A 657 19.65 -35.63 4.82
CA SER A 657 19.98 -34.79 5.97
C SER A 657 21.21 -35.30 6.72
N ASP A 658 21.38 -36.63 6.75
CA ASP A 658 22.52 -37.32 7.35
C ASP A 658 22.96 -38.49 6.43
N GLU A 659 24.24 -38.50 6.07
CA GLU A 659 24.83 -39.52 5.20
C GLU A 659 24.96 -40.89 5.87
N SER A 660 24.87 -40.95 7.20
CA SER A 660 24.97 -42.20 7.97
C SER A 660 23.67 -43.01 8.02
N LEU A 661 22.56 -42.44 7.55
CA LEU A 661 21.25 -43.10 7.56
C LEU A 661 21.14 -44.16 6.44
N PRO A 662 20.52 -45.33 6.72
CA PRO A 662 20.34 -46.38 5.73
C PRO A 662 19.39 -45.93 4.62
N VAL A 663 19.74 -46.28 3.38
CA VAL A 663 18.90 -46.02 2.20
C VAL A 663 17.84 -47.11 2.14
N VAL A 664 16.59 -46.74 2.37
CA VAL A 664 15.46 -47.57 1.97
C VAL A 664 15.14 -47.20 0.53
N GLU A 665 15.07 -48.17 -0.38
CA GLU A 665 14.59 -47.92 -1.74
C GLU A 665 13.24 -47.22 -1.67
N ALA A 666 13.07 -46.15 -2.45
CA ALA A 666 11.84 -45.37 -2.47
C ALA A 666 10.65 -46.32 -2.73
N ALA A 667 9.62 -46.25 -1.89
CA ALA A 667 8.36 -46.91 -2.21
C ALA A 667 7.91 -46.39 -3.59
N PRO A 668 7.55 -47.27 -4.54
CA PRO A 668 7.05 -46.82 -5.82
C PRO A 668 5.84 -45.93 -5.53
N ALA A 669 5.88 -44.68 -6.01
CA ALA A 669 4.72 -43.80 -5.97
C ALA A 669 3.60 -44.52 -6.71
N SER A 670 2.62 -45.05 -5.98
CA SER A 670 1.52 -45.75 -6.60
C SER A 670 0.65 -44.72 -7.32
N ASP A 671 0.73 -44.69 -8.65
CA ASP A 671 -0.33 -44.17 -9.49
C ASP A 671 -1.59 -45.02 -9.27
N GLN A 672 -2.38 -44.63 -8.27
CA GLN A 672 -3.78 -45.02 -8.15
C GLN A 672 -4.60 -43.78 -7.79
N ALA A 673 -4.67 -42.86 -8.74
CA ALA A 673 -5.81 -41.97 -8.88
C ALA A 673 -6.43 -42.24 -10.25
N GLY A 674 -7.38 -43.18 -10.29
CA GLY A 674 -8.11 -43.49 -11.52
C GLY A 674 -8.88 -44.82 -11.52
N GLY A 675 -10.06 -44.83 -10.89
CA GLY A 675 -11.23 -45.60 -11.33
C GLY A 675 -11.33 -47.08 -10.97
N GLU A 676 -12.16 -47.39 -9.97
CA GLU A 676 -13.40 -48.19 -10.17
C GLU A 676 -14.17 -48.22 -8.84
N SER A 677 -15.31 -47.54 -8.79
CA SER A 677 -16.34 -47.77 -7.79
C SER A 677 -16.99 -49.12 -8.11
N ASP A 678 -16.45 -50.19 -7.53
CA ASP A 678 -17.16 -51.47 -7.49
C ASP A 678 -18.04 -51.49 -6.25
N ASP A 679 -19.32 -51.17 -6.49
CA ASP A 679 -20.42 -51.41 -5.56
C ASP A 679 -20.46 -52.88 -5.16
N SER A 680 -20.06 -53.19 -3.92
CA SER A 680 -20.63 -54.37 -3.26
C SER A 680 -20.75 -54.18 -1.74
N HIS A 681 -22.00 -54.29 -1.31
CA HIS A 681 -22.45 -54.27 0.07
C HIS A 681 -21.69 -55.24 0.99
N GLY A 682 -21.40 -54.77 2.20
CA GLY A 682 -21.01 -55.63 3.33
C GLY A 682 -21.00 -54.87 4.66
N ALA A 683 -22.12 -54.93 5.38
CA ALA A 683 -22.29 -54.39 6.73
C ALA A 683 -21.34 -55.03 7.75
N GLY A 684 -20.93 -54.27 8.78
CA GLY A 684 -20.45 -54.84 10.04
C GLY A 684 -19.44 -53.97 10.80
N ASP A 685 -19.93 -53.30 11.84
CA ASP A 685 -19.30 -53.02 13.15
C ASP A 685 -17.77 -53.02 13.28
N PHE A 686 -17.18 -51.88 13.71
CA PHE A 686 -16.27 -51.90 14.87
C PHE A 686 -16.00 -50.51 15.48
N TRP A 687 -16.63 -50.25 16.62
CA TRP A 687 -16.09 -49.35 17.64
C TRP A 687 -15.03 -50.11 18.46
N GLY A 688 -13.91 -49.48 18.81
CA GLY A 688 -12.99 -50.07 19.79
C GLY A 688 -11.66 -49.36 19.99
N TYR A 689 -11.68 -48.28 20.76
CA TYR A 689 -10.51 -47.73 21.46
C TYR A 689 -9.77 -48.83 22.26
N ASN A 690 -8.43 -48.78 22.27
CA ASN A 690 -7.66 -49.29 23.40
C ASN A 690 -6.31 -48.58 23.56
N HIS A 691 -6.17 -47.98 24.75
CA HIS A 691 -5.01 -47.52 25.52
C HIS A 691 -4.10 -46.40 25.02
#